data_AF-A0A847JUT0-F1
#
_entry.id   AF-A0A847JUT0-F1
#
_cell.length_a   1.000
_cell.length_b   1.000
_cell.length_c   1.000
_cell.angle_alpha   90.00
_cell.angle_beta   90.00
_cell.angle_gamma   90.00
#
_symmetry.space_group_name_H-M   'P 1'
#
loop_
_entity.id
_entity.type
_entity.pdbx_description
1 polymer ?
#
loop_
_entity_poly.entity_id
_entity_poly.type
_entity_poly.pdbx_seq_one_letter_code
_entity_poly.pdbx_strand_id
1 'polypeptide(L)'
;MGGLAILAFGAAILAGQGQAPSGLPDTIYREVRAPGALPSGAYALAARWDAVKGAQHLSGRPARDAAARSKDVWEARIGVAFPGKPVLYGPYRDVPAGVYVAFVRMRLMDDAGEDPVADLDAAVGFGKTVCAVHHLVGTDMEHGRYAQVPIAFNCPGGKLEIRLHWHGYAGLRLDTVDLYRVENAGPLPAEPRAKPAVPSGLPSNLSLDAAAKRIGDPLPRSKPPVRRLTVCDIMREPPDAQLCALVLQGIINRTRPTVYLLFNESDATWLNWMRRKGWITDTVRCPSWRTLLQRNAKLVRGMVVTDPRLPATKNIANMIAAVENGVVVSPRLAAILKLPVLADLRGRWSRSADAYQWALDTLGSKLNPALAACSYPGPLGLRDYLTQHRAFIFWISGPIDGARPYADPTAEAEVAERILARMPANAPVMSYPWAAKDVGMGEGPGVTLFAEFGKYLVGSVNCSNLSVHSGIRTGALRPRTPPKPRLDPTRVYVSFIMSDGDNLPVLTVSNFPQRWADRARGKVPMGWTISPAAWLLMPDVMSYYYETATANDAFLGAVSGIGYTYPDSYGARYRETDRRSVFDGFLDQTAQYMRESGLRSIWIMNATRPDLIARYAERIPNLEAIFPDYGRRVSDYGEATYPVGANVGVFHAVTGWVEEDTREKRIQRMVEEIRAITPSERPAFLHAFIWNWGADMSIYPEVMKALGPRYVAVRPDHMAHLYREHLAAKQILVRLPNSVAAIEGRRVAAEVILHNVGKRADTLVVSSVGGLTDAEVTPARVALEPGDQAPVRIAGLAASDRVSLTVDSSLGQRMVQVPVRLIGASDWIGPVPDPGTMRFVRSYEAEALAHSGGRAAPDTAGSGVSSWLIEPDNAKPGYVVFGPYAPTPPGRYVAVFRLKRTSEAAGEPLTLDACTGSGARVIGSVRVSPADMPVGIYRHVAVTFDHPGGDLETRLLWPGSTSVALDWVAVWKGE
;
A
#
# COMPACT_ATOMS: atom_id res chain seq x y z
N MET A 1 -5.47 2.67 -53.04
CA MET A 1 -6.80 3.17 -52.62
C MET A 1 -7.09 2.61 -51.24
N GLY A 2 -7.56 3.47 -50.32
CA GLY A 2 -7.93 3.09 -48.94
C GLY A 2 -6.95 3.57 -47.87
N GLY A 3 -6.83 4.90 -47.69
CA GLY A 3 -6.07 5.51 -46.59
C GLY A 3 -6.99 5.88 -45.42
N LEU A 4 -6.62 5.48 -44.20
CA LEU A 4 -7.24 5.96 -42.97
C LEU A 4 -6.59 7.27 -42.52
N ALA A 5 -7.43 8.28 -42.30
CA ALA A 5 -7.04 9.63 -41.91
C ALA A 5 -6.61 9.69 -40.43
N ILE A 6 -5.37 10.13 -40.22
CA ILE A 6 -4.83 10.63 -38.96
C ILE A 6 -5.17 12.14 -38.94
N LEU A 7 -6.07 12.57 -38.06
CA LEU A 7 -6.37 13.99 -37.86
C LEU A 7 -5.28 14.63 -36.99
N ALA A 8 -4.27 15.18 -37.66
CA ALA A 8 -3.37 16.18 -37.12
C ALA A 8 -4.08 17.54 -37.12
N PHE A 9 -4.32 18.14 -35.95
CA PHE A 9 -4.81 19.51 -35.85
C PHE A 9 -3.64 20.47 -35.66
N GLY A 10 -3.20 21.05 -36.78
CA GLY A 10 -2.28 22.17 -36.83
C GLY A 10 -2.82 23.23 -37.79
N ALA A 11 -3.11 24.41 -37.23
CA ALA A 11 -3.36 25.69 -37.90
C ALA A 11 -4.53 25.81 -38.90
N ALA A 12 -5.64 26.38 -38.41
CA ALA A 12 -6.41 27.38 -39.17
C ALA A 12 -6.94 28.45 -38.20
N ILE A 13 -6.22 29.57 -38.11
CA ILE A 13 -6.74 30.81 -37.55
C ILE A 13 -7.61 31.44 -38.65
N LEU A 14 -8.92 31.41 -38.43
CA LEU A 14 -9.87 32.37 -39.01
C LEU A 14 -11.02 32.50 -37.99
N ALA A 15 -11.17 33.72 -37.48
CA ALA A 15 -12.15 34.08 -36.47
C ALA A 15 -13.59 33.83 -36.95
N GLY A 16 -14.20 32.73 -36.50
CA GLY A 16 -15.64 32.58 -36.44
C GLY A 16 -16.12 32.98 -35.05
N GLN A 17 -16.68 34.19 -34.90
CA GLN A 17 -17.43 34.53 -33.68
C GLN A 17 -18.72 33.72 -33.67
N GLY A 18 -18.66 32.52 -33.11
CA GLY A 18 -19.86 31.78 -32.70
C GLY A 18 -20.61 32.55 -31.62
N GLN A 19 -21.93 32.37 -31.56
CA GLN A 19 -22.72 32.86 -30.42
C GLN A 19 -22.42 32.01 -29.19
N ALA A 20 -22.33 32.62 -28.02
CA ALA A 20 -22.14 31.86 -26.78
C ALA A 20 -23.30 30.85 -26.58
N PRO A 21 -23.01 29.62 -26.11
CA PRO A 21 -24.04 28.66 -25.72
C PRO A 21 -25.04 29.28 -24.74
N SER A 22 -26.29 28.83 -24.81
CA SER A 22 -27.35 29.31 -23.91
C SER A 22 -26.90 29.23 -22.45
N GLY A 23 -27.01 30.35 -21.73
CA GLY A 23 -26.64 30.46 -20.31
C GLY A 23 -25.15 30.67 -20.01
N LEU A 24 -24.26 30.58 -20.99
CA LEU A 24 -22.84 30.93 -20.82
C LEU A 24 -22.61 32.41 -21.19
N PRO A 25 -22.09 33.26 -20.28
CA PRO A 25 -21.85 34.66 -20.58
C PRO A 25 -20.83 34.86 -21.71
N ASP A 26 -21.12 35.80 -22.61
CA ASP A 26 -20.23 36.24 -23.70
C ASP A 26 -18.81 36.58 -23.23
N THR A 27 -18.69 37.14 -22.02
CA THR A 27 -17.40 37.52 -21.41
C THR A 27 -16.52 36.33 -21.06
N ILE A 28 -17.11 35.17 -20.74
CA ILE A 28 -16.35 33.92 -20.55
C ILE A 28 -16.04 33.33 -21.92
N TYR A 29 -17.06 33.22 -22.79
CA TYR A 29 -16.95 32.58 -24.09
C TYR A 29 -15.84 33.20 -24.97
N ARG A 30 -15.72 34.53 -25.00
CA ARG A 30 -14.68 35.24 -25.78
C ARG A 30 -13.26 35.06 -25.25
N GLU A 31 -13.09 34.70 -23.98
CA GLU A 31 -11.78 34.42 -23.37
C GLU A 31 -11.36 32.94 -23.53
N VAL A 32 -12.22 32.08 -24.12
CA VAL A 32 -11.89 30.68 -24.42
C VAL A 32 -11.22 30.60 -25.80
N ARG A 33 -10.02 30.02 -25.87
CA ARG A 33 -9.24 29.93 -27.13
C ARG A 33 -9.85 28.98 -28.16
N ALA A 34 -10.46 27.87 -27.72
CA ALA A 34 -11.05 26.84 -28.58
C ALA A 34 -12.53 26.57 -28.19
N PRO A 35 -13.44 27.54 -28.43
CA PRO A 35 -14.82 27.44 -27.95
C PRO A 35 -15.62 26.29 -28.59
N GLY A 36 -15.20 25.79 -29.76
CA GLY A 36 -15.82 24.64 -30.43
C GLY A 36 -15.64 23.31 -29.69
N ALA A 37 -14.72 23.22 -28.71
CA ALA A 37 -14.53 22.04 -27.88
C ALA A 37 -15.46 21.98 -26.66
N LEU A 38 -16.29 23.01 -26.44
CA LEU A 38 -17.23 23.05 -25.32
C LEU A 38 -18.41 22.09 -25.54
N PRO A 39 -18.86 21.36 -24.51
CA PRO A 39 -20.05 20.52 -24.59
C PRO A 39 -21.27 21.31 -25.07
N SER A 40 -22.08 20.70 -25.95
CA SER A 40 -23.37 21.26 -26.34
C SER A 40 -24.41 21.09 -25.22
N GLY A 41 -25.21 22.12 -24.97
CA GLY A 41 -26.25 22.13 -23.95
C GLY A 41 -26.50 23.52 -23.38
N ALA A 42 -27.36 23.62 -22.37
CA ALA A 42 -27.64 24.87 -21.67
C ALA A 42 -26.78 24.96 -20.39
N TYR A 43 -26.04 26.05 -20.24
CA TYR A 43 -25.09 26.25 -19.15
C TYR A 43 -25.78 26.96 -17.98
N ALA A 44 -25.85 26.28 -16.83
CA ALA A 44 -26.34 26.85 -15.58
C ALA A 44 -25.16 27.07 -14.62
N LEU A 45 -24.99 28.30 -14.12
CA LEU A 45 -23.92 28.61 -13.16
C LEU A 45 -24.16 27.84 -11.86
N ALA A 46 -23.25 26.94 -11.52
CA ALA A 46 -23.31 26.14 -10.30
C ALA A 46 -22.54 26.80 -9.15
N ALA A 47 -21.36 27.35 -9.43
CA ALA A 47 -20.55 28.05 -8.42
C ALA A 47 -19.52 28.99 -9.07
N ARG A 48 -19.09 29.99 -8.30
CA ARG A 48 -17.95 30.87 -8.61
C ARG A 48 -17.12 31.07 -7.35
N TRP A 49 -15.80 31.09 -7.50
CA TRP A 49 -14.90 31.45 -6.40
C TRP A 49 -13.61 32.10 -6.90
N ASP A 50 -13.07 33.02 -6.08
CA ASP A 50 -11.74 33.61 -6.30
C ASP A 50 -10.64 32.60 -6.01
N ALA A 51 -9.57 32.62 -6.81
CA ALA A 51 -8.41 31.79 -6.58
C ALA A 51 -7.80 32.03 -5.19
N VAL A 52 -7.74 33.27 -4.70
CA VAL A 52 -7.06 33.61 -3.43
C VAL A 52 -7.87 33.27 -2.18
N LYS A 53 -9.19 33.52 -2.20
CA LYS A 53 -10.05 33.43 -0.99
C LYS A 53 -10.97 32.21 -0.98
N GLY A 54 -11.26 31.66 -2.15
CA GLY A 54 -12.21 30.56 -2.31
C GLY A 54 -11.59 29.23 -2.67
N ALA A 55 -10.26 29.16 -2.74
CA ALA A 55 -9.50 27.93 -2.95
C ALA A 55 -8.38 27.81 -1.90
N GLN A 56 -7.73 26.64 -1.91
CA GLN A 56 -6.57 26.36 -1.07
C GLN A 56 -5.32 26.22 -1.93
N HIS A 57 -4.15 26.38 -1.29
CA HIS A 57 -2.86 26.40 -1.98
C HIS A 57 -1.80 25.65 -1.17
N LEU A 58 -0.98 24.84 -1.85
CA LEU A 58 0.23 24.25 -1.27
C LEU A 58 1.50 24.95 -1.77
N SER A 59 1.36 25.88 -2.72
CA SER A 59 2.46 26.58 -3.39
C SER A 59 1.97 27.86 -4.05
N GLY A 60 2.89 28.80 -4.32
CA GLY A 60 2.57 30.13 -4.83
C GLY A 60 2.32 31.14 -3.72
N ARG A 61 1.84 32.33 -4.10
CA ARG A 61 1.57 33.42 -3.16
C ARG A 61 0.43 34.31 -3.67
N PRO A 62 -0.25 35.06 -2.78
CA PRO A 62 -1.14 36.12 -3.22
C PRO A 62 -0.33 37.23 -3.91
N ALA A 63 -0.90 37.82 -4.95
CA ALA A 63 -0.36 38.96 -5.68
C ALA A 63 -1.50 39.87 -6.15
N ARG A 64 -1.15 40.98 -6.81
CA ARG A 64 -2.12 41.88 -7.44
C ARG A 64 -1.90 42.01 -8.93
N ASP A 65 -2.99 42.09 -9.67
CA ASP A 65 -3.02 42.34 -11.10
C ASP A 65 -4.21 43.22 -11.46
N ALA A 66 -3.97 44.38 -12.06
CA ALA A 66 -5.03 45.32 -12.42
C ALA A 66 -5.99 44.77 -13.48
N ALA A 67 -5.58 43.76 -14.25
CA ALA A 67 -6.41 43.10 -15.27
C ALA A 67 -7.23 41.90 -14.74
N ALA A 68 -7.08 41.57 -13.45
CA ALA A 68 -7.88 40.54 -12.77
C ALA A 68 -9.22 41.10 -12.29
N ARG A 69 -10.24 40.24 -12.17
CA ARG A 69 -11.61 40.66 -11.81
C ARG A 69 -11.68 41.30 -10.42
N SER A 70 -11.05 40.69 -9.42
CA SER A 70 -11.02 41.20 -8.04
C SER A 70 -9.73 41.96 -7.68
N LYS A 71 -8.83 42.15 -8.66
CA LYS A 71 -7.44 42.64 -8.52
C LYS A 71 -6.51 41.73 -7.70
N ASP A 72 -7.06 40.84 -6.87
CA ASP A 72 -6.32 39.85 -6.11
C ASP A 72 -6.16 38.57 -6.96
N VAL A 73 -4.94 38.06 -7.08
CA VAL A 73 -4.63 36.85 -7.86
C VAL A 73 -3.70 35.94 -7.10
N TRP A 74 -3.74 34.65 -7.42
CA TRP A 74 -2.74 33.70 -6.94
C TRP A 74 -1.62 33.56 -7.98
N GLU A 75 -0.37 33.87 -7.61
CA GLU A 75 0.78 33.85 -8.50
C GLU A 75 1.68 32.62 -8.24
N ALA A 76 1.92 31.84 -9.28
CA ALA A 76 2.94 30.81 -9.35
C ALA A 76 4.08 31.29 -10.26
N ARG A 77 5.32 31.35 -9.74
CA ARG A 77 6.48 31.87 -10.47
C ARG A 77 7.74 31.09 -10.11
N ILE A 78 8.63 30.91 -11.09
CA ILE A 78 9.96 30.31 -10.91
C ILE A 78 10.72 31.05 -9.81
N GLY A 79 11.39 30.31 -8.92
CA GLY A 79 12.11 30.88 -7.78
C GLY A 79 11.22 31.32 -6.60
N VAL A 80 9.89 31.27 -6.76
CA VAL A 80 8.92 31.64 -5.71
C VAL A 80 8.08 30.43 -5.30
N ALA A 81 7.40 29.82 -6.26
CA ALA A 81 6.55 28.66 -6.05
C ALA A 81 7.34 27.35 -6.15
N PHE A 82 6.87 26.33 -5.45
CA PHE A 82 7.35 24.96 -5.56
C PHE A 82 6.67 24.25 -6.74
N PRO A 83 7.42 23.79 -7.76
CA PRO A 83 6.88 23.01 -8.86
C PRO A 83 6.24 21.69 -8.39
N GLY A 84 5.24 21.20 -9.12
CA GLY A 84 4.54 19.94 -8.87
C GLY A 84 3.55 19.96 -7.70
N LYS A 85 3.54 21.03 -6.89
CA LYS A 85 2.55 21.24 -5.84
C LYS A 85 1.30 21.94 -6.41
N PRO A 86 0.08 21.59 -5.94
CA PRO A 86 -1.12 22.35 -6.27
C PRO A 86 -0.95 23.82 -5.90
N VAL A 87 -1.06 24.69 -6.90
CA VAL A 87 -1.15 26.15 -6.71
C VAL A 87 -2.61 26.59 -6.63
N LEU A 88 -3.55 25.67 -6.82
CA LEU A 88 -4.99 25.81 -6.61
C LEU A 88 -5.58 24.43 -6.33
N TYR A 89 -6.44 24.30 -5.32
CA TYR A 89 -7.29 23.13 -5.10
C TYR A 89 -8.53 23.49 -4.25
N GLY A 90 -9.52 22.60 -4.19
CA GLY A 90 -10.84 22.86 -3.57
C GLY A 90 -11.90 23.31 -4.60
N PRO A 91 -13.06 23.85 -4.18
CA PRO A 91 -13.47 24.20 -2.82
C PRO A 91 -14.13 23.05 -2.03
N TYR A 92 -14.14 21.81 -2.54
CA TYR A 92 -14.84 20.68 -1.92
C TYR A 92 -16.36 20.91 -1.78
N ARG A 93 -16.99 21.45 -2.83
CA ARG A 93 -18.43 21.69 -2.84
C ARG A 93 -19.18 20.42 -3.16
N ASP A 94 -20.30 20.22 -2.48
CA ASP A 94 -21.23 19.16 -2.85
C ASP A 94 -21.94 19.53 -4.14
N VAL A 95 -21.85 18.67 -5.15
CA VAL A 95 -22.55 18.85 -6.42
C VAL A 95 -23.29 17.56 -6.78
N PRO A 96 -24.48 17.64 -7.38
CA PRO A 96 -25.17 16.45 -7.89
C PRO A 96 -24.44 15.87 -9.10
N ALA A 97 -24.72 14.60 -9.39
CA ALA A 97 -24.22 13.95 -10.59
C ALA A 97 -24.67 14.69 -11.87
N GLY A 98 -23.80 14.78 -12.87
CA GLY A 98 -24.11 15.47 -14.12
C GLY A 98 -22.86 15.88 -14.90
N VAL A 99 -23.07 16.56 -16.03
CA VAL A 99 -21.99 17.13 -16.85
C VAL A 99 -21.68 18.54 -16.37
N TYR A 100 -20.40 18.81 -16.14
CA TYR A 100 -19.92 20.12 -15.70
C TYR A 100 -18.77 20.61 -16.57
N VAL A 101 -18.61 21.93 -16.61
CA VAL A 101 -17.42 22.61 -17.14
C VAL A 101 -16.92 23.59 -16.09
N ALA A 102 -15.66 23.45 -15.69
CA ALA A 102 -14.97 24.46 -14.90
C ALA A 102 -14.13 25.33 -15.83
N PHE A 103 -14.34 26.64 -15.78
CA PHE A 103 -13.53 27.63 -16.47
C PHE A 103 -12.59 28.26 -15.46
N VAL A 104 -11.29 27.96 -15.58
CA VAL A 104 -10.26 28.56 -14.73
C VAL A 104 -9.67 29.74 -15.48
N ARG A 105 -9.90 30.95 -14.95
CA ARG A 105 -9.37 32.18 -15.53
C ARG A 105 -7.92 32.36 -15.10
N MET A 106 -7.00 32.28 -16.05
CA MET A 106 -5.57 32.34 -15.78
C MET A 106 -4.81 33.15 -16.82
N ARG A 107 -3.64 33.64 -16.44
CA ARG A 107 -2.74 34.43 -17.28
C ARG A 107 -1.34 33.83 -17.27
N LEU A 108 -0.83 33.53 -18.46
CA LEU A 108 0.54 33.11 -18.68
C LEU A 108 1.47 34.33 -18.66
N MET A 109 2.48 34.29 -17.80
CA MET A 109 3.38 35.43 -17.54
C MET A 109 4.63 35.42 -18.41
N ASP A 110 5.08 34.24 -18.83
CA ASP A 110 6.27 34.02 -19.63
C ASP A 110 5.88 33.26 -20.92
N ASP A 111 6.53 33.55 -22.05
CA ASP A 111 6.31 32.74 -23.25
C ASP A 111 6.88 31.33 -23.04
N ALA A 112 6.00 30.34 -23.16
CA ALA A 112 6.30 28.94 -22.88
C ALA A 112 6.21 28.06 -24.13
N GLY A 113 5.80 28.60 -25.29
CA GLY A 113 5.60 27.79 -26.51
C GLY A 113 4.81 26.50 -26.25
N GLU A 114 5.35 25.35 -26.68
CA GLU A 114 4.77 24.02 -26.47
C GLU A 114 5.25 23.35 -25.16
N ASP A 115 5.99 24.06 -24.31
CA ASP A 115 6.44 23.49 -23.03
C ASP A 115 5.23 23.24 -22.11
N PRO A 116 5.24 22.15 -21.32
CA PRO A 116 4.23 21.90 -20.30
C PRO A 116 4.19 23.03 -19.27
N VAL A 117 2.99 23.48 -18.90
CA VAL A 117 2.78 24.61 -17.98
C VAL A 117 2.13 24.16 -16.68
N ALA A 118 1.01 23.43 -16.75
CA ALA A 118 0.32 22.89 -15.57
C ALA A 118 -0.60 21.71 -15.94
N ASP A 119 -0.97 20.88 -14.96
CA ASP A 119 -2.10 19.96 -15.09
C ASP A 119 -3.31 20.56 -14.36
N LEU A 120 -4.39 20.80 -15.08
CA LEU A 120 -5.68 21.20 -14.54
C LEU A 120 -6.56 19.96 -14.46
N ASP A 121 -7.09 19.63 -13.29
CA ASP A 121 -7.97 18.47 -13.15
C ASP A 121 -9.20 18.77 -12.31
N ALA A 122 -10.25 17.96 -12.54
CA ALA A 122 -11.47 17.96 -11.75
C ALA A 122 -11.59 16.60 -11.07
N ALA A 123 -11.82 16.60 -9.76
CA ALA A 123 -11.89 15.37 -8.98
C ALA A 123 -12.95 15.43 -7.89
N VAL A 124 -13.48 14.28 -7.52
CA VAL A 124 -14.44 14.13 -6.40
C VAL A 124 -13.87 13.28 -5.28
N GLY A 125 -14.51 13.36 -4.11
CA GLY A 125 -14.15 12.55 -2.95
C GLY A 125 -12.80 12.95 -2.38
N PHE A 126 -12.54 14.25 -2.26
CA PHE A 126 -11.25 14.82 -1.82
C PHE A 126 -10.08 14.41 -2.73
N GLY A 127 -10.33 14.41 -4.04
CA GLY A 127 -9.29 14.14 -5.03
C GLY A 127 -9.03 12.69 -5.36
N LYS A 128 -9.76 11.77 -4.71
CA LYS A 128 -9.61 10.32 -4.88
C LYS A 128 -10.13 9.82 -6.23
N THR A 129 -11.06 10.52 -6.86
CA THR A 129 -11.59 10.09 -8.16
C THR A 129 -11.50 11.24 -9.12
N VAL A 130 -10.49 11.17 -10.00
CA VAL A 130 -10.30 12.13 -11.09
C VAL A 130 -11.36 11.90 -12.15
N CYS A 131 -12.11 12.95 -12.45
CA CYS A 131 -13.17 12.95 -13.45
C CYS A 131 -12.63 13.29 -14.85
N ALA A 132 -11.67 14.21 -14.93
CA ALA A 132 -10.96 14.58 -16.15
C ALA A 132 -9.64 15.28 -15.81
N VAL A 133 -8.67 15.23 -16.72
CA VAL A 133 -7.42 16.01 -16.66
C VAL A 133 -7.21 16.76 -17.98
N HIS A 134 -6.80 18.02 -17.88
CA HIS A 134 -6.35 18.86 -18.98
C HIS A 134 -4.87 19.21 -18.75
N HIS A 135 -3.99 18.59 -19.54
CA HIS A 135 -2.55 18.89 -19.55
C HIS A 135 -2.31 20.17 -20.34
N LEU A 136 -1.93 21.24 -19.66
CA LEU A 136 -1.73 22.56 -20.26
C LEU A 136 -0.31 22.73 -20.78
N VAL A 137 -0.18 23.19 -22.01
CA VAL A 137 1.04 23.72 -22.62
C VAL A 137 0.94 25.24 -22.78
N GLY A 138 2.07 25.90 -23.07
CA GLY A 138 2.07 27.36 -23.27
C GLY A 138 1.10 27.84 -24.34
N THR A 139 0.94 27.08 -25.41
CA THR A 139 0.02 27.35 -26.51
C THR A 139 -1.46 27.11 -26.20
N ASP A 140 -1.82 26.74 -24.96
CA ASP A 140 -3.21 26.78 -24.52
C ASP A 140 -3.64 28.18 -24.07
N MET A 141 -2.68 29.08 -23.82
CA MET A 141 -2.93 30.45 -23.32
C MET A 141 -2.26 31.49 -24.22
N GLU A 142 -2.82 32.71 -24.27
CA GLU A 142 -2.12 33.86 -24.84
C GLU A 142 -1.15 34.45 -23.82
N HIS A 143 0.11 34.64 -24.21
CA HIS A 143 1.10 35.28 -23.36
C HIS A 143 0.63 36.69 -22.96
N GLY A 144 0.69 36.98 -21.66
CA GLY A 144 0.41 38.31 -21.12
C GLY A 144 -1.08 38.69 -21.09
N ARG A 145 -2.02 37.80 -21.41
CA ARG A 145 -3.47 38.05 -21.31
C ARG A 145 -4.17 36.98 -20.47
N TYR A 146 -5.30 37.33 -19.87
CA TYR A 146 -6.16 36.35 -19.20
C TYR A 146 -6.94 35.55 -20.24
N ALA A 147 -6.99 34.25 -20.05
CA ALA A 147 -7.81 33.32 -20.81
C ALA A 147 -8.66 32.46 -19.86
N GLN A 148 -9.80 32.00 -20.35
CA GLN A 148 -10.63 31.00 -19.68
C GLN A 148 -10.22 29.63 -20.18
N VAL A 149 -9.59 28.84 -19.31
CA VAL A 149 -9.20 27.47 -19.64
C VAL A 149 -10.30 26.53 -19.17
N PRO A 150 -11.07 25.91 -20.10
CA PRO A 150 -12.13 25.00 -19.73
C PRO A 150 -11.59 23.60 -19.41
N ILE A 151 -12.24 22.94 -18.46
CA ILE A 151 -12.18 21.48 -18.27
C ILE A 151 -13.60 20.95 -18.12
N ALA A 152 -14.01 20.10 -19.06
CA ALA A 152 -15.32 19.48 -19.09
C ALA A 152 -15.24 18.05 -18.55
N PHE A 153 -16.20 17.64 -17.70
CA PHE A 153 -16.15 16.34 -17.04
C PHE A 153 -17.54 15.82 -16.65
N ASN A 154 -17.65 14.50 -16.57
CA ASN A 154 -18.79 13.84 -15.92
C ASN A 154 -18.51 13.78 -14.41
N CYS A 155 -19.33 14.46 -13.63
CA CYS A 155 -19.28 14.38 -12.17
C CYS A 155 -20.22 13.26 -11.70
N PRO A 156 -19.74 12.27 -10.92
CA PRO A 156 -20.60 11.24 -10.33
C PRO A 156 -21.38 11.76 -9.10
N GLY A 157 -21.16 13.01 -8.71
CA GLY A 157 -21.72 13.63 -7.51
C GLY A 157 -20.76 13.58 -6.31
N GLY A 158 -21.03 14.43 -5.31
CA GLY A 158 -20.27 14.53 -4.06
C GLY A 158 -19.36 15.76 -4.00
N LYS A 159 -18.34 15.70 -3.12
CA LYS A 159 -17.40 16.81 -2.86
C LYS A 159 -16.44 17.02 -4.03
N LEU A 160 -16.78 17.93 -4.93
CA LEU A 160 -15.97 18.33 -6.09
C LEU A 160 -14.85 19.31 -5.70
N GLU A 161 -13.67 19.06 -6.25
CA GLU A 161 -12.55 19.98 -6.30
C GLU A 161 -12.01 20.17 -7.72
N ILE A 162 -11.47 21.37 -7.98
CA ILE A 162 -10.72 21.73 -9.17
C ILE A 162 -9.30 22.03 -8.74
N ARG A 163 -8.32 21.37 -9.34
CA ARG A 163 -6.91 21.49 -8.97
C ARG A 163 -6.07 21.97 -10.13
N LEU A 164 -5.05 22.77 -9.82
CA LEU A 164 -4.03 23.16 -10.79
C LEU A 164 -2.64 22.86 -10.23
N HIS A 165 -1.99 21.85 -10.81
CA HIS A 165 -0.64 21.43 -10.50
C HIS A 165 0.33 22.15 -11.44
N TRP A 166 1.09 23.11 -10.91
CA TRP A 166 2.00 23.91 -11.73
C TRP A 166 3.33 23.20 -12.00
N HIS A 167 3.77 23.11 -13.26
CA HIS A 167 4.96 22.35 -13.65
C HIS A 167 6.27 23.13 -13.53
N GLY A 168 6.26 24.43 -13.24
CA GLY A 168 7.49 25.16 -12.93
C GLY A 168 8.29 25.71 -14.11
N TYR A 169 7.74 25.72 -15.32
CA TYR A 169 8.44 26.16 -16.53
C TYR A 169 8.11 27.59 -16.97
N ALA A 170 6.93 28.09 -16.61
CA ALA A 170 6.47 29.45 -16.94
C ALA A 170 5.56 29.99 -15.84
N GLY A 171 5.63 31.29 -15.55
CA GLY A 171 4.81 31.91 -14.53
C GLY A 171 3.31 31.92 -14.89
N LEU A 172 2.47 31.71 -13.88
CA LEU A 172 1.01 31.73 -13.99
C LEU A 172 0.40 32.64 -12.94
N ARG A 173 -0.66 33.34 -13.32
CA ARG A 173 -1.58 34.00 -12.39
C ARG A 173 -2.97 33.43 -12.52
N LEU A 174 -3.58 33.10 -11.38
CA LEU A 174 -4.92 32.53 -11.29
C LEU A 174 -5.85 33.59 -10.69
N ASP A 175 -6.99 33.82 -11.34
CA ASP A 175 -7.96 34.86 -10.95
C ASP A 175 -9.20 34.21 -10.33
N THR A 176 -10.03 33.54 -11.13
CA THR A 176 -11.30 32.96 -10.69
C THR A 176 -11.53 31.59 -11.28
N VAL A 177 -12.35 30.77 -10.61
CA VAL A 177 -12.93 29.56 -11.19
C VAL A 177 -14.45 29.72 -11.28
N ASP A 178 -14.98 29.47 -12.48
CA ASP A 178 -16.40 29.48 -12.79
C ASP A 178 -16.87 28.07 -13.14
N LEU A 179 -17.72 27.48 -12.31
CA LEU A 179 -18.26 26.14 -12.52
C LEU A 179 -19.68 26.23 -13.06
N TYR A 180 -19.89 25.62 -14.22
CA TYR A 180 -21.20 25.50 -14.86
C TYR A 180 -21.63 24.04 -14.93
N ARG A 181 -22.90 23.77 -14.66
CA ARG A 181 -23.57 22.53 -15.04
C ARG A 181 -24.09 22.69 -16.46
N VAL A 182 -23.92 21.66 -17.28
CA VAL A 182 -24.44 21.65 -18.65
C VAL A 182 -25.69 20.77 -18.70
N GLU A 183 -26.85 21.41 -18.72
CA GLU A 183 -28.15 20.75 -18.82
C GLU A 183 -28.37 20.24 -20.25
N ASN A 184 -29.00 19.07 -20.35
CA ASN A 184 -29.28 18.35 -21.60
C ASN A 184 -28.03 17.96 -22.42
N ALA A 185 -26.83 17.99 -21.82
CA ALA A 185 -25.64 17.43 -22.42
C ALA A 185 -25.68 15.90 -22.39
N GLY A 186 -25.26 15.26 -23.48
CA GLY A 186 -24.91 13.84 -23.46
C GLY A 186 -23.67 13.60 -22.56
N PRO A 187 -23.48 12.37 -22.06
CA PRO A 187 -22.30 12.05 -21.25
C PRO A 187 -21.03 12.31 -22.05
N LEU A 188 -20.04 12.94 -21.42
CA LEU A 188 -18.73 13.18 -22.04
C LEU A 188 -17.92 11.88 -22.10
N PRO A 189 -16.93 11.77 -23.00
CA PRO A 189 -15.96 10.70 -22.92
C PRO A 189 -15.29 10.70 -21.53
N ALA A 190 -15.26 9.54 -20.87
CA ALA A 190 -14.51 9.40 -19.62
C ALA A 190 -13.01 9.55 -19.89
N GLU A 191 -12.22 9.92 -18.85
CA GLU A 191 -10.76 9.88 -18.94
C GLU A 191 -10.34 8.48 -19.43
N PRO A 192 -9.59 8.38 -20.56
CA PRO A 192 -9.18 7.10 -21.11
C PRO A 192 -8.45 6.27 -20.06
N ARG A 193 -8.83 5.00 -19.97
CA ARG A 193 -8.23 4.02 -19.05
C ARG A 193 -7.85 2.78 -19.82
N ALA A 194 -6.57 2.43 -19.79
CA ALA A 194 -6.09 1.15 -20.26
C ALA A 194 -6.47 0.03 -19.29
N LYS A 195 -6.48 -1.20 -19.79
CA LYS A 195 -6.54 -2.37 -18.92
C LYS A 195 -5.29 -2.41 -18.03
N PRO A 196 -5.40 -2.85 -16.77
CA PRO A 196 -4.24 -3.11 -15.94
C PRO A 196 -3.24 -4.03 -16.64
N ALA A 197 -1.95 -3.85 -16.35
CA ALA A 197 -0.90 -4.73 -16.84
C ALA A 197 -1.18 -6.19 -16.43
N VAL A 198 -0.93 -7.12 -17.35
CA VAL A 198 -1.02 -8.56 -17.10
C VAL A 198 0.38 -9.15 -17.21
N PRO A 199 1.09 -9.41 -16.09
CA PRO A 199 2.37 -10.11 -16.12
C PRO A 199 2.24 -11.47 -16.83
N SER A 200 3.23 -11.86 -17.62
CA SER A 200 3.14 -13.05 -18.47
C SER A 200 3.19 -14.36 -17.68
N GLY A 201 3.67 -14.33 -16.44
CA GLY A 201 3.98 -15.56 -15.69
C GLY A 201 5.33 -16.17 -16.09
N LEU A 202 6.05 -15.56 -17.05
CA LEU A 202 7.36 -16.00 -17.52
C LEU A 202 8.48 -14.97 -17.22
N PRO A 203 9.75 -15.42 -17.16
CA PRO A 203 10.14 -16.81 -17.06
C PRO A 203 9.64 -17.45 -15.76
N SER A 204 9.35 -18.74 -15.83
CA SER A 204 9.07 -19.60 -14.69
C SER A 204 10.21 -20.63 -14.56
N ASN A 205 10.22 -21.39 -13.46
CA ASN A 205 11.21 -22.45 -13.23
C ASN A 205 12.67 -21.96 -13.10
N LEU A 206 12.87 -20.76 -12.57
CA LEU A 206 14.20 -20.21 -12.25
C LEU A 206 14.92 -21.12 -11.23
N SER A 207 16.21 -21.36 -11.44
CA SER A 207 17.04 -22.07 -10.46
C SER A 207 17.81 -21.09 -9.59
N LEU A 208 17.98 -21.42 -8.32
CA LEU A 208 18.92 -20.72 -7.45
C LEU A 208 20.34 -21.17 -7.80
N ASP A 209 21.04 -20.40 -8.64
CA ASP A 209 22.40 -20.77 -9.08
C ASP A 209 23.39 -20.77 -7.91
N ALA A 210 24.23 -21.81 -7.81
CA ALA A 210 25.21 -21.93 -6.72
C ALA A 210 26.30 -20.83 -6.73
N ALA A 211 26.51 -20.17 -7.88
CA ALA A 211 27.35 -19.00 -8.05
C ALA A 211 26.65 -17.68 -7.61
N ALA A 212 25.31 -17.68 -7.49
CA ALA A 212 24.51 -16.55 -6.98
C ALA A 212 24.46 -16.51 -5.44
N LYS A 213 25.48 -17.05 -4.76
CA LYS A 213 25.62 -17.02 -3.31
C LYS A 213 25.76 -15.58 -2.82
N ARG A 214 24.73 -15.13 -2.09
CA ARG A 214 24.63 -13.93 -1.24
C ARG A 214 25.17 -12.66 -1.90
N ILE A 215 24.26 -11.83 -2.41
CA ILE A 215 24.54 -10.39 -2.59
C ILE A 215 25.16 -9.92 -1.26
N GLY A 216 26.38 -9.37 -1.30
CA GLY A 216 27.13 -8.96 -0.12
C GLY A 216 26.36 -7.91 0.69
N ASP A 217 26.63 -6.62 0.47
CA ASP A 217 25.71 -5.57 0.89
C ASP A 217 24.61 -5.43 -0.19
N PRO A 218 23.32 -5.63 0.12
CA PRO A 218 22.25 -5.63 -0.88
C PRO A 218 21.98 -4.25 -1.46
N LEU A 219 22.29 -3.19 -0.71
CA LEU A 219 22.18 -1.80 -1.13
C LEU A 219 23.58 -1.16 -1.08
N PRO A 220 24.15 -0.75 -2.23
CA PRO A 220 25.45 -0.11 -2.28
C PRO A 220 25.52 1.17 -1.43
N ARG A 221 26.55 1.30 -0.60
CA ARG A 221 26.73 2.50 0.23
C ARG A 221 27.79 3.41 -0.36
N SER A 222 27.56 4.71 -0.27
CA SER A 222 28.62 5.70 -0.52
C SER A 222 29.80 5.53 0.44
N LYS A 223 30.98 6.05 0.04
CA LYS A 223 32.05 6.32 1.00
C LYS A 223 31.61 7.41 2.00
N PRO A 224 32.25 7.50 3.18
CA PRO A 224 32.00 8.61 4.09
C PRO A 224 32.15 9.98 3.41
N PRO A 225 31.20 10.91 3.62
CA PRO A 225 31.26 12.24 3.03
C PRO A 225 32.53 12.98 3.47
N VAL A 226 32.92 14.00 2.70
CA VAL A 226 33.91 14.96 3.19
C VAL A 226 33.35 15.74 4.39
N ARG A 227 34.24 16.21 5.27
CA ARG A 227 33.82 16.95 6.47
C ARG A 227 33.19 18.31 6.16
N ARG A 228 33.48 18.89 4.99
CA ARG A 228 32.91 20.17 4.51
C ARG A 228 32.16 19.95 3.21
N LEU A 229 30.83 19.95 3.25
CA LEU A 229 29.98 19.72 2.07
C LEU A 229 29.69 21.01 1.30
N THR A 230 29.65 20.92 -0.03
CA THR A 230 29.08 21.99 -0.87
C THR A 230 27.57 21.83 -0.91
N VAL A 231 26.82 22.86 -0.54
CA VAL A 231 25.36 22.85 -0.45
C VAL A 231 24.76 23.75 -1.51
N CYS A 232 23.89 23.21 -2.36
CA CYS A 232 23.16 23.98 -3.36
C CYS A 232 21.65 23.85 -3.14
N ASP A 233 20.94 24.97 -3.08
CA ASP A 233 19.48 24.99 -3.03
C ASP A 233 18.93 24.90 -4.46
N ILE A 234 18.06 23.92 -4.71
CA ILE A 234 17.40 23.71 -5.99
C ILE A 234 15.87 23.61 -5.83
N MET A 235 15.34 23.83 -4.63
CA MET A 235 13.94 23.56 -4.30
C MET A 235 12.95 24.36 -5.16
N ARG A 236 13.37 25.54 -5.65
CA ARG A 236 12.57 26.43 -6.49
C ARG A 236 13.08 26.57 -7.92
N GLU A 237 14.04 25.75 -8.32
CA GLU A 237 14.47 25.63 -9.71
C GLU A 237 13.41 24.87 -10.53
N PRO A 238 13.31 25.10 -11.85
CA PRO A 238 12.44 24.32 -12.72
C PRO A 238 12.77 22.81 -12.67
N PRO A 239 11.79 21.89 -12.85
CA PRO A 239 12.03 20.46 -12.67
C PRO A 239 13.12 19.84 -13.56
N ASP A 240 13.30 20.33 -14.79
CA ASP A 240 14.40 19.87 -15.65
C ASP A 240 15.79 20.30 -15.13
N ALA A 241 15.89 21.47 -14.51
CA ALA A 241 17.11 21.93 -13.83
C ALA A 241 17.35 21.13 -12.54
N GLN A 242 16.29 20.81 -11.79
CA GLN A 242 16.37 19.91 -10.63
C GLN A 242 16.87 18.53 -11.03
N LEU A 243 16.32 17.93 -12.09
CA LEU A 243 16.76 16.64 -12.63
C LEU A 243 18.24 16.68 -13.05
N CYS A 244 18.64 17.73 -13.78
CA CYS A 244 20.03 17.94 -14.16
C CYS A 244 20.96 17.99 -12.93
N ALA A 245 20.58 18.76 -11.90
CA ALA A 245 21.35 18.91 -10.68
C ALA A 245 21.45 17.61 -9.85
N LEU A 246 20.36 16.85 -9.73
CA LEU A 246 20.33 15.58 -8.99
C LEU A 246 21.17 14.50 -9.69
N VAL A 247 21.08 14.39 -11.01
CA VAL A 247 21.97 13.49 -11.78
C VAL A 247 23.43 13.93 -11.64
N LEU A 248 23.71 15.23 -11.73
CA LEU A 248 25.05 15.78 -11.53
C LEU A 248 25.59 15.47 -10.12
N GLN A 249 24.76 15.58 -9.07
CA GLN A 249 25.13 15.20 -7.71
C GLN A 249 25.57 13.74 -7.64
N GLY A 250 24.82 12.82 -8.27
CA GLY A 250 25.18 11.41 -8.32
C GLY A 250 26.53 11.15 -8.99
N ILE A 251 26.87 11.90 -10.04
CA ILE A 251 28.18 11.83 -10.70
C ILE A 251 29.29 12.35 -9.79
N ILE A 252 29.09 13.53 -9.19
CA ILE A 252 30.08 14.14 -8.30
C ILE A 252 30.34 13.24 -7.09
N ASN A 253 29.27 12.72 -6.47
CA ASN A 253 29.36 11.92 -5.25
C ASN A 253 29.83 10.48 -5.48
N ARG A 254 29.99 10.03 -6.74
CA ARG A 254 30.34 8.64 -7.08
C ARG A 254 31.62 8.13 -6.42
N THR A 255 32.65 8.95 -6.34
CA THR A 255 33.92 8.53 -5.71
C THR A 255 33.89 8.77 -4.20
N ARG A 256 33.45 9.96 -3.79
CA ARG A 256 33.28 10.37 -2.40
C ARG A 256 32.25 11.50 -2.35
N PRO A 257 31.26 11.48 -1.45
CA PRO A 257 30.26 12.53 -1.42
C PRO A 257 30.85 13.88 -1.02
N THR A 258 30.63 14.91 -1.86
CA THR A 258 31.06 16.30 -1.64
C THR A 258 29.95 17.31 -1.82
N VAL A 259 28.81 16.91 -2.39
CA VAL A 259 27.68 17.79 -2.70
C VAL A 259 26.42 17.29 -2.01
N TYR A 260 25.69 18.22 -1.42
CA TYR A 260 24.37 18.03 -0.84
C TYR A 260 23.40 19.04 -1.45
N LEU A 261 22.24 18.59 -1.88
CA LEU A 261 21.23 19.45 -2.51
C LEU A 261 20.08 19.69 -1.53
N LEU A 262 19.61 20.93 -1.42
CA LEU A 262 18.33 21.22 -0.77
C LEU A 262 17.26 21.12 -1.85
N PHE A 263 16.58 19.98 -1.89
CA PHE A 263 15.51 19.66 -2.84
C PHE A 263 14.16 19.54 -2.13
N ASN A 264 14.14 18.90 -0.96
CA ASN A 264 12.99 18.77 -0.08
C ASN A 264 13.10 19.70 1.13
N GLU A 265 11.96 20.11 1.69
CA GLU A 265 11.90 21.03 2.85
C GLU A 265 12.67 20.51 4.08
N SER A 266 12.70 19.19 4.27
CA SER A 266 13.39 18.56 5.41
C SER A 266 14.89 18.35 5.22
N ASP A 267 15.45 18.57 4.01
CA ASP A 267 16.87 18.34 3.73
C ASP A 267 17.79 19.15 4.65
N ALA A 268 17.40 20.38 4.98
CA ALA A 268 18.15 21.24 5.89
C ALA A 268 18.16 20.67 7.32
N THR A 269 17.08 20.02 7.77
CA THR A 269 16.99 19.39 9.08
C THR A 269 18.00 18.26 9.20
N TRP A 270 18.07 17.38 8.20
CA TRP A 270 19.00 16.26 8.19
C TRP A 270 20.46 16.70 8.07
N LEU A 271 20.74 17.69 7.22
CA LEU A 271 22.07 18.29 7.10
C LEU A 271 22.53 18.88 8.45
N ASN A 272 21.63 19.58 9.15
CA ASN A 272 21.93 20.11 10.49
C ASN A 272 22.13 19.00 11.52
N TRP A 273 21.38 17.90 11.44
CA TRP A 273 21.62 16.73 12.29
C TRP A 273 23.01 16.14 12.07
N MET A 274 23.43 15.97 10.80
CA MET A 274 24.78 15.49 10.49
C MET A 274 25.88 16.38 11.08
N ARG A 275 25.68 17.71 11.05
CA ARG A 275 26.60 18.68 11.68
C ARG A 275 26.65 18.50 13.19
N ARG A 276 25.49 18.42 13.86
CA ARG A 276 25.40 18.22 15.31
C ARG A 276 26.10 16.94 15.76
N LYS A 277 26.00 15.88 14.95
CA LYS A 277 26.66 14.58 15.21
C LYS A 277 28.13 14.53 14.81
N GLY A 278 28.65 15.57 14.15
CA GLY A 278 30.06 15.66 13.79
C GLY A 278 30.47 14.76 12.62
N TRP A 279 29.53 14.16 11.88
CA TRP A 279 29.83 13.45 10.63
C TRP A 279 30.31 14.41 9.54
N ILE A 280 29.81 15.64 9.60
CA ILE A 280 30.34 16.80 8.88
C ILE A 280 30.58 17.94 9.88
N THR A 281 31.53 18.81 9.60
CA THR A 281 31.87 19.95 10.44
C THR A 281 31.37 21.27 9.88
N ASP A 282 31.25 21.37 8.55
CA ASP A 282 31.01 22.65 7.89
C ASP A 282 30.27 22.49 6.56
N THR A 283 29.73 23.59 6.05
CA THR A 283 29.07 23.65 4.73
C THR A 283 29.50 24.89 3.96
N VAL A 284 29.62 24.76 2.64
CA VAL A 284 29.91 25.88 1.74
C VAL A 284 28.75 26.05 0.77
N ARG A 285 28.16 27.25 0.72
CA ARG A 285 27.06 27.53 -0.19
C ARG A 285 27.55 27.57 -1.65
N CYS A 286 26.86 26.85 -2.51
CA CYS A 286 26.90 27.01 -3.96
C CYS A 286 25.70 27.86 -4.38
N PRO A 287 25.89 28.95 -5.14
CA PRO A 287 24.81 29.88 -5.44
C PRO A 287 23.78 29.33 -6.44
N SER A 288 24.17 28.37 -7.30
CA SER A 288 23.27 27.77 -8.28
C SER A 288 23.79 26.42 -8.77
N TRP A 289 22.88 25.60 -9.34
CA TRP A 289 23.25 24.34 -9.99
C TRP A 289 24.18 24.54 -11.20
N ARG A 290 24.08 25.68 -11.91
CA ARG A 290 24.99 26.02 -13.02
C ARG A 290 26.42 26.25 -12.53
N THR A 291 26.57 26.92 -11.40
CA THR A 291 27.88 27.09 -10.76
C THR A 291 28.46 25.75 -10.33
N LEU A 292 27.59 24.87 -9.81
CA LEU A 292 27.97 23.51 -9.46
C LEU A 292 28.47 22.73 -10.68
N LEU A 293 27.75 22.80 -11.81
CA LEU A 293 28.15 22.18 -13.08
C LEU A 293 29.49 22.74 -13.58
N GLN A 294 29.66 24.06 -13.59
CA GLN A 294 30.90 24.71 -14.02
C GLN A 294 32.12 24.25 -13.19
N ARG A 295 31.97 24.21 -11.85
CA ARG A 295 33.04 23.74 -10.94
C ARG A 295 33.42 22.27 -11.17
N ASN A 296 32.50 21.47 -11.71
CA ASN A 296 32.67 20.04 -11.93
C ASN A 296 32.69 19.66 -13.43
N ALA A 297 32.92 20.63 -14.32
CA ALA A 297 32.81 20.41 -15.77
C ALA A 297 33.74 19.29 -16.28
N LYS A 298 34.91 19.11 -15.66
CA LYS A 298 35.86 18.02 -16.00
C LYS A 298 35.32 16.62 -15.76
N LEU A 299 34.30 16.46 -14.91
CA LEU A 299 33.64 15.18 -14.65
C LEU A 299 32.54 14.89 -15.68
N VAL A 300 32.03 15.91 -16.37
CA VAL A 300 30.85 15.80 -17.25
C VAL A 300 31.32 15.72 -18.71
N ARG A 301 31.03 14.62 -19.39
CA ARG A 301 31.42 14.41 -20.80
C ARG A 301 30.47 15.09 -21.79
N GLY A 302 29.23 15.37 -21.38
CA GLY A 302 28.23 16.00 -22.22
C GLY A 302 26.82 15.87 -21.66
N MET A 303 25.83 16.10 -22.52
CA MET A 303 24.42 16.11 -22.18
C MET A 303 23.62 15.02 -22.89
N VAL A 304 22.63 14.48 -22.22
CA VAL A 304 21.64 13.54 -22.77
C VAL A 304 20.29 14.24 -22.81
N VAL A 305 19.78 14.47 -24.02
CA VAL A 305 18.55 15.23 -24.26
C VAL A 305 17.34 14.31 -24.20
N THR A 306 16.38 14.61 -23.31
CA THR A 306 15.13 13.83 -23.17
C THR A 306 14.11 14.15 -24.27
N ASP A 307 13.20 13.22 -24.56
CA ASP A 307 12.00 13.49 -25.37
C ASP A 307 10.79 13.79 -24.47
N PRO A 308 10.26 15.04 -24.46
CA PRO A 308 9.06 15.37 -23.70
C PRO A 308 7.83 14.54 -24.09
N ARG A 309 7.77 14.02 -25.31
CA ARG A 309 6.63 13.22 -25.82
C ARG A 309 6.65 11.78 -25.32
N LEU A 310 7.79 11.32 -24.78
CA LEU A 310 7.96 9.99 -24.21
C LEU A 310 8.59 10.10 -22.82
N PRO A 311 7.79 10.23 -21.74
CA PRO A 311 8.29 10.45 -20.39
C PRO A 311 9.32 9.43 -19.90
N ALA A 312 9.24 8.17 -20.37
CA ALA A 312 10.23 7.12 -20.09
C ALA A 312 11.67 7.54 -20.44
N THR A 313 11.86 8.45 -21.40
CA THR A 313 13.20 8.95 -21.77
C THR A 313 13.94 9.66 -20.64
N LYS A 314 13.26 10.16 -19.59
CA LYS A 314 13.93 10.66 -18.38
C LYS A 314 14.68 9.54 -17.66
N ASN A 315 14.07 8.36 -17.55
CA ASN A 315 14.69 7.17 -16.95
C ASN A 315 15.86 6.68 -17.83
N ILE A 316 15.65 6.60 -19.15
CA ILE A 316 16.69 6.21 -20.11
C ILE A 316 17.88 7.18 -20.07
N ALA A 317 17.61 8.48 -20.10
CA ALA A 317 18.64 9.51 -20.06
C ALA A 317 19.45 9.45 -18.77
N ASN A 318 18.82 9.19 -17.63
CA ASN A 318 19.53 8.98 -16.37
C ASN A 318 20.48 7.77 -16.47
N MET A 319 20.06 6.65 -17.05
CA MET A 319 20.91 5.46 -17.18
C MET A 319 22.10 5.73 -18.11
N ILE A 320 21.90 6.41 -19.24
CA ILE A 320 22.99 6.83 -20.14
C ILE A 320 23.94 7.77 -19.40
N ALA A 321 23.42 8.80 -18.72
CA ALA A 321 24.20 9.74 -17.94
C ALA A 321 25.04 9.05 -16.84
N ALA A 322 24.48 8.05 -16.17
CA ALA A 322 25.17 7.28 -15.13
C ALA A 322 26.35 6.47 -15.70
N VAL A 323 26.21 5.91 -16.90
CA VAL A 323 27.24 5.14 -17.59
C VAL A 323 28.32 6.06 -18.18
N GLU A 324 27.90 7.09 -18.91
CA GLU A 324 28.78 7.92 -19.75
C GLU A 324 29.26 9.21 -19.06
N ASN A 325 28.93 9.40 -17.78
CA ASN A 325 29.20 10.65 -17.03
C ASN A 325 28.60 11.89 -17.72
N GLY A 326 27.33 11.80 -18.11
CA GLY A 326 26.57 12.90 -18.72
C GLY A 326 25.65 13.61 -17.75
N VAL A 327 25.10 14.76 -18.14
CA VAL A 327 23.96 15.39 -17.45
C VAL A 327 22.68 15.19 -18.24
N VAL A 328 21.55 15.04 -17.55
CA VAL A 328 20.23 14.92 -18.20
C VAL A 328 19.65 16.32 -18.40
N VAL A 329 19.20 16.62 -19.61
CA VAL A 329 18.68 17.94 -19.97
C VAL A 329 17.39 17.81 -20.78
N SER A 330 16.47 18.76 -20.58
CA SER A 330 15.35 18.98 -21.49
C SER A 330 15.84 19.61 -22.81
N PRO A 331 15.04 19.60 -23.88
CA PRO A 331 15.38 20.34 -25.11
C PRO A 331 15.65 21.82 -24.84
N ARG A 332 14.87 22.43 -23.94
CA ARG A 332 15.03 23.81 -23.46
C ARG A 332 16.40 24.05 -22.82
N LEU A 333 16.84 23.16 -21.93
CA LEU A 333 18.18 23.25 -21.32
C LEU A 333 19.31 22.94 -22.32
N ALA A 334 19.10 22.02 -23.26
CA ALA A 334 20.08 21.71 -24.29
C ALA A 334 20.37 22.91 -25.21
N ALA A 335 19.37 23.75 -25.49
CA ALA A 335 19.54 24.96 -26.30
C ALA A 335 20.44 26.02 -25.64
N ILE A 336 20.50 26.05 -24.31
CA ILE A 336 21.28 27.04 -23.55
C ILE A 336 22.60 26.50 -23.01
N LEU A 337 22.71 25.18 -22.81
CA LEU A 337 23.92 24.53 -22.33
C LEU A 337 24.81 24.17 -23.52
N LYS A 338 25.99 24.79 -23.59
CA LYS A 338 26.99 24.55 -24.63
C LYS A 338 27.87 23.33 -24.31
N LEU A 339 27.25 22.17 -24.06
CA LEU A 339 27.93 20.89 -23.79
C LEU A 339 27.82 19.96 -25.01
N PRO A 340 28.77 19.03 -25.22
CA PRO A 340 28.64 17.99 -26.25
C PRO A 340 27.36 17.16 -26.04
N VAL A 341 26.65 16.81 -27.12
CA VAL A 341 25.49 15.92 -27.05
C VAL A 341 25.98 14.47 -27.05
N LEU A 342 25.80 13.75 -25.94
CA LEU A 342 26.13 12.33 -25.83
C LEU A 342 25.04 11.47 -26.49
N ALA A 343 23.78 11.84 -26.29
CA ALA A 343 22.64 11.23 -26.95
C ALA A 343 21.47 12.22 -27.00
N ASP A 344 20.76 12.22 -28.13
CA ASP A 344 19.48 12.89 -28.29
C ASP A 344 18.39 11.82 -28.40
N LEU A 345 17.47 11.81 -27.42
CA LEU A 345 16.44 10.78 -27.33
C LEU A 345 15.15 11.15 -28.05
N ARG A 346 15.06 12.37 -28.61
CA ARG A 346 13.87 12.84 -29.32
C ARG A 346 13.56 11.96 -30.53
N GLY A 347 12.33 11.45 -30.58
CA GLY A 347 11.81 10.66 -31.70
C GLY A 347 12.45 9.28 -31.86
N ARG A 348 13.26 8.80 -30.91
CA ARG A 348 13.91 7.49 -30.99
C ARG A 348 12.93 6.32 -30.85
N TRP A 349 11.89 6.49 -30.05
CA TRP A 349 10.89 5.45 -29.78
C TRP A 349 9.51 6.09 -29.73
N SER A 350 8.50 5.31 -30.12
CA SER A 350 7.09 5.65 -29.93
C SER A 350 6.55 5.09 -28.61
N ARG A 351 7.05 3.93 -28.15
CA ARG A 351 6.57 3.26 -26.92
C ARG A 351 7.61 3.19 -25.81
N SER A 352 7.15 3.24 -24.57
CA SER A 352 8.00 3.10 -23.37
C SER A 352 8.64 1.71 -23.28
N ALA A 353 7.90 0.65 -23.60
CA ALA A 353 8.41 -0.73 -23.60
C ALA A 353 9.64 -0.89 -24.51
N ASP A 354 9.60 -0.31 -25.71
CA ASP A 354 10.71 -0.37 -26.67
C ASP A 354 11.96 0.37 -26.14
N ALA A 355 11.77 1.49 -25.46
CA ALA A 355 12.86 2.25 -24.85
C ALA A 355 13.51 1.49 -23.67
N TYR A 356 12.72 0.84 -22.82
CA TYR A 356 13.24 0.01 -21.73
C TYR A 356 13.90 -1.28 -22.23
N GLN A 357 13.35 -1.91 -23.27
CA GLN A 357 13.96 -3.05 -23.93
C GLN A 357 15.33 -2.67 -24.50
N TRP A 358 15.43 -1.53 -25.21
CA TRP A 358 16.71 -1.03 -25.70
C TRP A 358 17.73 -0.80 -24.58
N ALA A 359 17.30 -0.24 -23.44
CA ALA A 359 18.19 -0.04 -22.29
C ALA A 359 18.65 -1.37 -21.69
N LEU A 360 17.77 -2.38 -21.60
CA LEU A 360 18.14 -3.71 -21.14
C LEU A 360 19.20 -4.37 -22.02
N ASP A 361 19.08 -4.21 -23.33
CA ASP A 361 19.98 -4.82 -24.31
C ASP A 361 21.31 -4.07 -24.44
N THR A 362 21.29 -2.74 -24.35
CA THR A 362 22.46 -1.88 -24.64
C THR A 362 23.21 -1.43 -23.39
N LEU A 363 22.49 -1.18 -22.30
CA LEU A 363 23.05 -0.64 -21.06
C LEU A 363 23.12 -1.68 -19.94
N GLY A 364 22.32 -2.75 -20.01
CA GLY A 364 22.17 -3.73 -18.92
C GLY A 364 23.50 -4.25 -18.34
N SER A 365 24.47 -4.57 -19.19
CA SER A 365 25.80 -5.06 -18.76
C SER A 365 26.72 -3.98 -18.17
N LYS A 366 26.40 -2.69 -18.37
CA LYS A 366 27.14 -1.54 -17.85
C LYS A 366 26.52 -0.96 -16.56
N LEU A 367 25.29 -1.38 -16.25
CA LEU A 367 24.55 -1.02 -15.05
C LEU A 367 24.80 -2.03 -13.93
N ASN A 368 24.39 -1.69 -12.71
CA ASN A 368 24.52 -2.57 -11.58
C ASN A 368 23.52 -3.75 -11.69
N PRO A 369 23.99 -5.01 -11.76
CA PRO A 369 23.11 -6.16 -11.96
C PRO A 369 22.24 -6.50 -10.73
N ALA A 370 22.55 -5.94 -9.56
CA ALA A 370 21.86 -6.20 -8.30
C ALA A 370 21.00 -5.02 -7.82
N LEU A 371 20.78 -3.99 -8.64
CA LEU A 371 20.04 -2.80 -8.25
C LEU A 371 19.16 -2.27 -9.38
N ALA A 372 17.85 -2.24 -9.14
CA ALA A 372 16.89 -1.61 -10.04
C ALA A 372 15.94 -0.67 -9.28
N ALA A 373 15.23 0.18 -10.02
CA ALA A 373 14.20 1.05 -9.47
C ALA A 373 12.96 1.06 -10.39
N CYS A 374 11.79 0.77 -9.80
CA CYS A 374 10.51 0.98 -10.46
C CYS A 374 10.07 2.42 -10.16
N SER A 375 10.41 3.34 -11.07
CA SER A 375 10.28 4.79 -10.83
C SER A 375 9.49 5.46 -11.93
N TYR A 376 8.37 6.06 -11.54
CA TYR A 376 7.63 6.98 -12.39
C TYR A 376 8.56 8.13 -12.82
N PRO A 377 8.54 8.57 -14.11
CA PRO A 377 9.42 9.63 -14.58
C PRO A 377 9.22 11.02 -13.95
N GLY A 378 8.10 11.25 -13.27
CA GLY A 378 7.75 12.54 -12.64
C GLY A 378 8.57 12.86 -11.37
N PRO A 379 8.48 12.04 -10.31
CA PRO A 379 9.30 12.16 -9.10
C PRO A 379 10.80 12.23 -9.41
N LEU A 380 11.46 13.25 -8.85
CA LEU A 380 12.85 13.58 -9.16
C LEU A 380 13.83 13.24 -8.04
N GLY A 381 13.39 13.13 -6.79
CA GLY A 381 14.28 12.61 -5.74
C GLY A 381 14.75 11.19 -6.09
N LEU A 382 15.74 10.68 -5.37
CA LEU A 382 16.42 9.40 -5.58
C LEU A 382 17.42 9.36 -6.75
N ARG A 383 17.28 10.27 -7.73
CA ARG A 383 18.11 10.28 -8.96
C ARG A 383 19.61 10.41 -8.68
N ASP A 384 20.00 11.07 -7.60
CA ASP A 384 21.40 11.17 -7.18
C ASP A 384 21.99 9.79 -6.88
N TYR A 385 21.29 8.97 -6.10
CA TYR A 385 21.73 7.62 -5.73
C TYR A 385 21.67 6.63 -6.89
N LEU A 386 20.59 6.66 -7.70
CA LEU A 386 20.48 5.80 -8.88
C LEU A 386 21.59 6.09 -9.88
N THR A 387 21.93 7.37 -10.07
CA THR A 387 23.03 7.78 -10.93
C THR A 387 24.38 7.35 -10.35
N GLN A 388 24.58 7.55 -9.04
CA GLN A 388 25.83 7.19 -8.37
C GLN A 388 26.16 5.71 -8.54
N HIS A 389 25.16 4.85 -8.33
CA HIS A 389 25.30 3.40 -8.31
C HIS A 389 24.88 2.71 -9.61
N ARG A 390 24.62 3.47 -10.67
CA ARG A 390 24.27 2.96 -12.01
C ARG A 390 23.11 1.96 -11.97
N ALA A 391 22.04 2.31 -11.28
CA ALA A 391 20.86 1.45 -11.18
C ALA A 391 20.10 1.35 -12.51
N PHE A 392 19.46 0.20 -12.76
CA PHE A 392 18.49 0.09 -13.84
C PHE A 392 17.17 0.76 -13.44
N ILE A 393 16.57 1.57 -14.32
CA ILE A 393 15.33 2.31 -14.00
C ILE A 393 14.25 1.96 -15.01
N PHE A 394 13.10 1.48 -14.53
CA PHE A 394 11.95 1.11 -15.36
C PHE A 394 10.64 1.61 -14.74
N TRP A 395 9.56 1.53 -15.50
CA TRP A 395 8.20 1.85 -15.06
C TRP A 395 7.20 0.96 -15.77
N ILE A 396 6.14 0.57 -15.07
CA ILE A 396 5.00 -0.17 -15.63
C ILE A 396 3.77 0.70 -15.42
N SER A 397 3.14 1.11 -16.51
CA SER A 397 2.01 2.04 -16.50
C SER A 397 0.74 1.39 -15.93
N GLY A 398 -0.09 2.20 -15.31
CA GLY A 398 -1.41 1.85 -14.79
C GLY A 398 -2.53 2.22 -15.76
N PRO A 399 -3.80 2.21 -15.33
CA PRO A 399 -4.92 2.54 -16.21
C PRO A 399 -4.84 3.93 -16.85
N ILE A 400 -4.47 4.99 -16.12
CA ILE A 400 -4.47 6.36 -16.66
C ILE A 400 -3.26 6.61 -17.56
N ASP A 401 -2.04 6.37 -17.07
CA ASP A 401 -0.82 6.58 -17.86
C ASP A 401 -0.65 5.51 -18.95
N GLY A 402 -1.23 4.33 -18.77
CA GLY A 402 -1.31 3.26 -19.77
C GLY A 402 -2.23 3.56 -20.94
N ALA A 403 -3.17 4.49 -20.81
CA ALA A 403 -4.04 4.91 -21.91
C ALA A 403 -3.37 5.90 -22.87
N ARG A 404 -2.16 6.36 -22.54
CA ARG A 404 -1.40 7.29 -23.39
C ARG A 404 -0.82 6.55 -24.60
N PRO A 405 -0.72 7.18 -25.79
CA PRO A 405 -0.31 6.50 -27.02
C PRO A 405 1.08 5.84 -26.97
N TYR A 406 1.93 6.28 -26.04
CA TYR A 406 3.27 5.75 -25.83
C TYR A 406 3.35 4.57 -24.85
N ALA A 407 2.25 4.23 -24.19
CA ALA A 407 2.25 3.23 -23.13
C ALA A 407 1.65 1.91 -23.62
N ASP A 408 2.18 0.82 -23.07
CA ASP A 408 1.67 -0.54 -23.26
C ASP A 408 1.91 -1.29 -21.94
N PRO A 409 0.95 -1.25 -21.00
CA PRO A 409 1.15 -1.80 -19.65
C PRO A 409 1.61 -3.25 -19.64
N THR A 410 1.09 -4.07 -20.56
CA THR A 410 1.46 -5.50 -20.65
C THR A 410 2.86 -5.66 -21.21
N ALA A 411 3.21 -5.00 -22.31
CA ALA A 411 4.57 -5.08 -22.85
C ALA A 411 5.62 -4.49 -21.90
N GLU A 412 5.28 -3.45 -21.13
CA GLU A 412 6.13 -2.88 -20.08
C GLU A 412 6.36 -3.87 -18.94
N ALA A 413 5.31 -4.61 -18.51
CA ALA A 413 5.44 -5.66 -17.52
C ALA A 413 6.33 -6.81 -18.02
N GLU A 414 6.24 -7.22 -19.28
CA GLU A 414 7.11 -8.25 -19.86
C GLU A 414 8.60 -7.82 -19.85
N VAL A 415 8.90 -6.55 -20.16
CA VAL A 415 10.27 -6.03 -20.06
C VAL A 415 10.73 -6.03 -18.60
N ALA A 416 9.86 -5.66 -17.66
CA ALA A 416 10.15 -5.72 -16.24
C ALA A 416 10.43 -7.15 -15.74
N GLU A 417 9.67 -8.14 -16.18
CA GLU A 417 9.92 -9.57 -15.89
C GLU A 417 11.33 -9.99 -16.35
N ARG A 418 11.75 -9.54 -17.55
CA ARG A 418 13.12 -9.79 -18.05
C ARG A 418 14.20 -9.10 -17.21
N ILE A 419 13.94 -7.88 -16.73
CA ILE A 419 14.84 -7.17 -15.81
C ILE A 419 14.97 -7.93 -14.48
N LEU A 420 13.83 -8.29 -13.86
CA LEU A 420 13.77 -8.97 -12.57
C LEU A 420 14.39 -10.37 -12.61
N ALA A 421 14.23 -11.09 -13.73
CA ALA A 421 14.85 -12.39 -13.96
C ALA A 421 16.38 -12.34 -14.05
N ARG A 422 16.94 -11.25 -14.59
CA ARG A 422 18.41 -11.06 -14.67
C ARG A 422 19.03 -10.66 -13.34
N MET A 423 18.25 -10.08 -12.43
CA MET A 423 18.73 -9.70 -11.12
C MET A 423 18.88 -10.93 -10.20
N PRO A 424 19.91 -10.99 -9.34
CA PRO A 424 20.09 -12.07 -8.39
C PRO A 424 18.91 -12.19 -7.42
N ALA A 425 18.67 -13.39 -6.88
CA ALA A 425 17.71 -13.59 -5.80
C ALA A 425 18.01 -12.64 -4.62
N ASN A 426 16.94 -12.15 -3.98
CA ASN A 426 16.98 -11.28 -2.81
C ASN A 426 17.66 -9.93 -3.06
N ALA A 427 17.57 -9.43 -4.31
CA ALA A 427 17.99 -8.08 -4.68
C ALA A 427 16.86 -7.06 -4.43
N PRO A 428 17.21 -5.81 -4.06
CA PRO A 428 16.23 -4.75 -3.88
C PRO A 428 15.75 -4.16 -5.20
N VAL A 429 14.47 -3.76 -5.20
CA VAL A 429 13.90 -2.82 -6.17
C VAL A 429 13.57 -1.53 -5.43
N MET A 430 14.16 -0.41 -5.85
CA MET A 430 13.95 0.91 -5.22
C MET A 430 12.77 1.67 -5.82
N SER A 431 12.44 2.82 -5.23
CA SER A 431 11.30 3.68 -5.59
C SER A 431 9.95 3.04 -5.20
N TYR A 432 8.90 3.18 -5.99
CA TYR A 432 7.56 2.70 -5.66
C TYR A 432 6.76 2.46 -6.95
N PRO A 433 6.06 1.31 -7.13
CA PRO A 433 5.32 0.97 -8.35
C PRO A 433 3.96 1.70 -8.48
N TRP A 434 3.76 2.74 -7.68
CA TRP A 434 2.56 3.56 -7.64
C TRP A 434 2.97 5.03 -7.55
N ALA A 435 2.35 5.88 -8.35
CA ALA A 435 2.59 7.33 -8.34
C ALA A 435 1.34 8.13 -7.95
N ALA A 436 0.16 7.63 -8.32
CA ALA A 436 -1.14 8.13 -7.93
C ALA A 436 -2.18 7.02 -8.16
N LYS A 437 -3.42 7.21 -7.69
CA LYS A 437 -4.50 6.26 -8.00
C LYS A 437 -4.59 6.09 -9.52
N ASP A 438 -4.54 4.84 -9.97
CA ASP A 438 -4.54 4.44 -11.38
C ASP A 438 -3.34 4.91 -12.23
N VAL A 439 -2.27 5.44 -11.62
CA VAL A 439 -1.01 5.78 -12.29
C VAL A 439 0.10 4.85 -11.78
N GLY A 440 0.63 4.05 -12.71
CA GLY A 440 1.47 2.90 -12.40
C GLY A 440 0.68 1.62 -12.10
N MET A 441 1.35 0.48 -12.18
CA MET A 441 0.70 -0.83 -11.96
C MET A 441 0.09 -1.01 -10.56
N GLY A 442 0.49 -0.19 -9.59
CA GLY A 442 -0.05 -0.18 -8.23
C GLY A 442 0.84 -0.92 -7.22
N GLU A 443 0.65 -0.60 -5.94
CA GLU A 443 1.43 -1.18 -4.83
C GLU A 443 1.28 -2.70 -4.78
N GLY A 444 0.05 -3.20 -4.60
CA GLY A 444 -0.22 -4.63 -4.48
C GLY A 444 0.31 -5.43 -5.67
N PRO A 445 -0.11 -5.14 -6.91
CA PRO A 445 0.39 -5.84 -8.10
C PRO A 445 1.91 -5.73 -8.28
N GLY A 446 2.51 -4.56 -8.00
CA GLY A 446 3.95 -4.36 -8.14
C GLY A 446 4.77 -5.13 -7.11
N VAL A 447 4.37 -5.10 -5.83
CA VAL A 447 5.03 -5.86 -4.76
C VAL A 447 4.87 -7.35 -4.98
N THR A 448 3.71 -7.82 -5.43
CA THR A 448 3.50 -9.21 -5.85
C THR A 448 4.48 -9.60 -6.96
N LEU A 449 4.55 -8.82 -8.04
CA LEU A 449 5.46 -9.10 -9.15
C LEU A 449 6.92 -9.18 -8.68
N PHE A 450 7.38 -8.26 -7.83
CA PHE A 450 8.74 -8.31 -7.29
C PHE A 450 8.96 -9.55 -6.40
N ALA A 451 8.01 -9.87 -5.53
CA ALA A 451 8.06 -11.02 -4.65
C ALA A 451 8.14 -12.33 -5.43
N GLU A 452 7.37 -12.50 -6.51
CA GLU A 452 7.42 -13.69 -7.37
C GLU A 452 8.83 -13.98 -7.89
N PHE A 453 9.60 -12.94 -8.23
CA PHE A 453 11.00 -13.04 -8.66
C PHE A 453 12.02 -13.10 -7.51
N GLY A 454 11.55 -13.28 -6.28
CA GLY A 454 12.38 -13.30 -5.07
C GLY A 454 13.08 -11.96 -4.84
N LYS A 455 12.40 -10.85 -5.11
CA LYS A 455 12.89 -9.47 -4.91
C LYS A 455 12.04 -8.77 -3.86
N TYR A 456 12.56 -7.71 -3.26
CA TYR A 456 11.81 -6.90 -2.30
C TYR A 456 11.89 -5.42 -2.66
N LEU A 457 10.84 -4.69 -2.33
CA LEU A 457 10.72 -3.25 -2.53
C LEU A 457 11.42 -2.51 -1.38
N VAL A 458 12.19 -1.48 -1.71
CA VAL A 458 12.65 -0.47 -0.75
C VAL A 458 12.01 0.84 -1.15
N GLY A 459 10.92 1.20 -0.47
CA GLY A 459 10.17 2.41 -0.74
C GLY A 459 11.05 3.63 -0.59
N SER A 460 11.39 4.30 -1.69
CA SER A 460 12.38 5.38 -1.69
C SER A 460 12.06 6.51 -2.65
N VAL A 461 10.80 6.58 -3.09
CA VAL A 461 10.33 7.65 -3.99
C VAL A 461 10.57 9.01 -3.34
N ASN A 462 11.14 9.95 -4.11
CA ASN A 462 11.46 11.31 -3.65
C ASN A 462 12.45 11.43 -2.46
N CYS A 463 13.12 10.36 -2.01
CA CYS A 463 14.24 10.50 -1.07
C CYS A 463 15.39 11.27 -1.71
N SER A 464 15.75 12.43 -1.16
CA SER A 464 16.91 13.23 -1.60
C SER A 464 18.19 12.79 -0.90
N ASN A 465 19.33 13.10 -1.51
CA ASN A 465 20.67 13.00 -0.90
C ASN A 465 21.08 11.60 -0.40
N LEU A 466 20.48 10.51 -0.89
CA LEU A 466 20.90 9.16 -0.50
C LEU A 466 22.35 8.87 -0.91
N SER A 467 22.88 9.58 -1.92
CA SER A 467 24.31 9.56 -2.26
C SER A 467 25.20 10.12 -1.15
N VAL A 468 24.65 10.86 -0.18
CA VAL A 468 25.36 11.35 1.02
C VAL A 468 24.98 10.53 2.25
N HIS A 469 23.67 10.35 2.52
CA HIS A 469 23.15 9.67 3.70
C HIS A 469 23.71 8.24 3.85
N SER A 470 23.75 7.47 2.76
CA SER A 470 24.27 6.08 2.78
C SER A 470 25.77 6.00 3.13
N GLY A 471 26.49 7.12 2.98
CA GLY A 471 27.90 7.29 3.32
C GLY A 471 28.16 7.47 4.82
N ILE A 472 27.14 7.83 5.60
CA ILE A 472 27.29 8.00 7.06
C ILE A 472 27.57 6.62 7.69
N ARG A 473 28.42 6.60 8.72
CA ARG A 473 28.79 5.40 9.47
C ARG A 473 28.47 5.62 10.94
N THR A 474 27.49 4.88 11.45
CA THR A 474 27.04 4.92 12.85
C THR A 474 27.53 3.73 13.67
N GLY A 475 28.06 2.69 13.02
CA GLY A 475 28.11 1.36 13.61
C GLY A 475 26.70 0.79 13.81
N ALA A 476 26.60 -0.26 14.62
CA ALA A 476 25.32 -0.84 14.99
C ALA A 476 24.52 0.14 15.87
N LEU A 477 23.27 0.41 15.50
CA LEU A 477 22.36 1.28 16.25
C LEU A 477 21.55 0.45 17.24
N ARG A 478 21.28 1.00 18.42
CA ARG A 478 20.43 0.36 19.43
C ARG A 478 19.44 1.38 19.95
N PRO A 479 18.12 1.19 19.78
CA PRO A 479 17.14 2.07 20.39
C PRO A 479 17.20 1.91 21.92
N ARG A 480 16.79 2.96 22.65
CA ARG A 480 16.69 2.89 24.11
C ARG A 480 15.57 1.93 24.51
N THR A 481 15.84 1.08 25.50
CA THR A 481 14.88 0.13 26.06
C THR A 481 14.66 0.41 27.55
N PRO A 482 13.72 1.32 27.90
CA PRO A 482 13.26 1.46 29.27
C PRO A 482 12.83 0.12 29.89
N PRO A 483 12.96 -0.05 31.23
CA PRO A 483 12.50 -1.26 31.90
C PRO A 483 11.03 -1.57 31.60
N LYS A 484 10.72 -2.85 31.36
CA LYS A 484 9.32 -3.27 31.19
C LYS A 484 8.54 -3.06 32.49
N PRO A 485 7.24 -2.73 32.42
CA PRO A 485 6.38 -2.71 33.60
C PRO A 485 6.23 -4.13 34.20
N ARG A 486 5.78 -4.21 35.45
CA ARG A 486 5.47 -5.49 36.10
C ARG A 486 4.22 -6.10 35.44
N LEU A 487 4.24 -7.42 35.23
CA LEU A 487 3.06 -8.15 34.78
C LEU A 487 1.99 -8.15 35.88
N ASP A 488 0.90 -7.42 35.65
CA ASP A 488 -0.36 -7.52 36.38
C ASP A 488 -1.24 -8.56 35.68
N PRO A 489 -1.59 -9.68 36.34
CA PRO A 489 -2.35 -10.77 35.75
C PRO A 489 -3.84 -10.45 35.57
N THR A 490 -4.29 -9.25 35.95
CA THR A 490 -5.71 -8.83 35.84
C THR A 490 -5.98 -7.89 34.67
N ARG A 491 -4.94 -7.46 33.93
CA ARG A 491 -5.02 -6.40 32.92
C ARG A 491 -5.10 -6.92 31.49
N VAL A 492 -5.53 -6.02 30.60
CA VAL A 492 -5.42 -6.16 29.14
C VAL A 492 -4.35 -5.17 28.67
N TYR A 493 -3.32 -5.65 28.00
CA TYR A 493 -2.24 -4.86 27.45
C TYR A 493 -2.51 -4.52 25.99
N VAL A 494 -2.41 -3.25 25.63
CA VAL A 494 -2.63 -2.76 24.25
C VAL A 494 -1.35 -2.10 23.74
N SER A 495 -0.89 -2.49 22.55
CA SER A 495 0.26 -1.88 21.88
C SER A 495 -0.20 -1.20 20.60
N PHE A 496 -0.12 0.13 20.59
CA PHE A 496 -0.38 0.96 19.42
C PHE A 496 0.85 0.96 18.52
N ILE A 497 0.70 0.63 17.24
CA ILE A 497 1.84 0.58 16.30
C ILE A 497 1.48 1.31 15.00
N MET A 498 2.32 2.29 14.67
CA MET A 498 2.26 3.11 13.46
C MET A 498 2.85 2.36 12.26
N SER A 499 2.08 2.31 11.16
CA SER A 499 2.45 1.69 9.87
C SER A 499 3.40 2.56 9.01
N ASP A 500 3.76 2.02 7.83
CA ASP A 500 4.44 2.70 6.70
C ASP A 500 5.90 3.14 6.91
N GLY A 501 6.56 2.70 7.99
CA GLY A 501 7.98 2.98 8.21
C GLY A 501 8.95 2.24 7.27
N ASP A 502 8.46 1.35 6.41
CA ASP A 502 9.20 0.70 5.33
C ASP A 502 9.52 1.68 4.20
N ASN A 503 8.64 2.66 4.01
CA ASN A 503 8.75 3.69 2.99
C ASN A 503 9.65 4.82 3.50
N LEU A 504 10.91 4.84 3.08
CA LEU A 504 11.92 5.82 3.50
C LEU A 504 11.50 7.31 3.39
N PRO A 505 10.73 7.79 2.39
CA PRO A 505 10.20 9.16 2.43
C PRO A 505 9.28 9.46 3.62
N VAL A 506 8.61 8.45 4.21
CA VAL A 506 7.86 8.62 5.46
C VAL A 506 8.79 9.06 6.59
N LEU A 507 10.01 8.52 6.64
CA LEU A 507 11.05 8.87 7.62
C LEU A 507 11.69 10.23 7.33
N THR A 508 11.77 10.67 6.07
CA THR A 508 12.56 11.86 5.72
C THR A 508 11.74 13.10 5.45
N VAL A 509 10.66 13.01 4.68
CA VAL A 509 9.98 14.18 4.09
C VAL A 509 8.48 14.24 4.37
N SER A 510 7.87 13.10 4.75
CA SER A 510 6.42 12.95 4.87
C SER A 510 6.00 12.83 6.33
N ASN A 511 5.23 11.79 6.69
CA ASN A 511 4.46 11.79 7.94
C ASN A 511 5.30 11.79 9.21
N PHE A 512 6.36 10.98 9.32
CA PHE A 512 7.05 10.82 10.61
C PHE A 512 7.63 12.13 11.14
N PRO A 513 8.34 12.98 10.36
CA PRO A 513 8.78 14.28 10.86
C PRO A 513 7.67 15.11 11.53
N GLN A 514 6.46 15.08 10.97
CA GLN A 514 5.31 15.83 11.46
C GLN A 514 4.72 15.19 12.73
N ARG A 515 4.50 13.87 12.72
CA ARG A 515 3.98 13.12 13.88
C ARG A 515 4.99 13.07 15.03
N TRP A 516 6.28 13.07 14.72
CA TRP A 516 7.35 13.18 15.69
C TRP A 516 7.31 14.55 16.37
N ALA A 517 7.03 15.64 15.67
CA ALA A 517 6.92 16.96 16.28
C ALA A 517 5.61 17.21 17.08
N ASP A 518 4.66 16.27 17.05
CA ASP A 518 3.34 16.41 17.68
C ASP A 518 3.43 16.47 19.22
N ARG A 519 2.70 17.40 19.84
CA ARG A 519 2.66 17.60 21.30
C ARG A 519 1.97 16.46 22.05
N ALA A 520 1.19 15.63 21.38
CA ALA A 520 0.59 14.44 21.97
C ALA A 520 1.56 13.24 22.00
N ARG A 521 2.68 13.28 21.26
CA ARG A 521 3.71 12.24 21.28
C ARG A 521 4.22 12.03 22.71
N GLY A 522 4.37 10.77 23.09
CA GLY A 522 4.87 10.38 24.41
C GLY A 522 3.83 10.38 25.53
N LYS A 523 2.57 10.75 25.28
CA LYS A 523 1.48 10.60 26.27
C LYS A 523 0.98 9.16 26.41
N VAL A 524 1.09 8.38 25.34
CA VAL A 524 0.76 6.95 25.28
C VAL A 524 1.96 6.22 24.67
N PRO A 525 2.36 5.04 25.19
CA PRO A 525 3.33 4.17 24.54
C PRO A 525 2.98 3.86 23.08
N MET A 526 3.95 3.99 22.18
CA MET A 526 3.78 3.86 20.74
C MET A 526 4.93 3.09 20.09
N GLY A 527 4.59 2.18 19.19
CA GLY A 527 5.52 1.55 18.26
C GLY A 527 5.61 2.31 16.94
N TRP A 528 6.83 2.56 16.48
CA TRP A 528 7.13 3.18 15.20
C TRP A 528 7.84 2.17 14.30
N THR A 529 7.19 1.76 13.22
CA THR A 529 7.84 0.91 12.21
C THR A 529 9.01 1.66 11.58
N ILE A 530 10.10 0.96 11.26
CA ILE A 530 11.23 1.51 10.52
C ILE A 530 11.87 0.41 9.66
N SER A 531 12.15 0.72 8.40
CA SER A 531 12.84 -0.22 7.50
C SER A 531 14.24 -0.56 8.03
N PRO A 532 14.62 -1.84 8.15
CA PRO A 532 16.01 -2.21 8.37
C PRO A 532 16.96 -1.66 7.27
N ALA A 533 16.46 -1.46 6.03
CA ALA A 533 17.25 -0.84 4.95
C ALA A 533 17.59 0.63 5.22
N ALA A 534 16.88 1.30 6.12
CA ALA A 534 17.23 2.66 6.55
C ALA A 534 18.62 2.73 7.19
N TRP A 535 19.11 1.65 7.81
CA TRP A 535 20.49 1.60 8.34
C TRP A 535 21.54 1.63 7.22
N LEU A 536 21.23 1.05 6.06
CA LEU A 536 22.12 1.09 4.89
C LEU A 536 22.07 2.45 4.18
N LEU A 537 20.86 2.99 4.01
CA LEU A 537 20.61 4.14 3.12
C LEU A 537 20.61 5.50 3.84
N MET A 538 20.19 5.54 5.11
CA MET A 538 20.06 6.77 5.90
C MET A 538 20.27 6.54 7.40
N PRO A 539 21.42 5.96 7.81
CA PRO A 539 21.68 5.66 9.23
C PRO A 539 21.70 6.92 10.10
N ASP A 540 21.99 8.09 9.54
CA ASP A 540 21.88 9.38 10.23
C ASP A 540 20.43 9.71 10.58
N VAL A 541 19.49 9.53 9.66
CA VAL A 541 18.05 9.77 9.90
C VAL A 541 17.54 8.77 10.94
N MET A 542 17.92 7.50 10.83
CA MET A 542 17.58 6.48 11.83
C MET A 542 18.10 6.83 13.23
N SER A 543 19.34 7.31 13.33
CA SER A 543 19.91 7.74 14.62
C SER A 543 19.16 8.93 15.22
N TYR A 544 18.63 9.84 14.41
CA TYR A 544 17.83 10.97 14.89
C TYR A 544 16.61 10.48 15.66
N TYR A 545 15.86 9.54 15.10
CA TYR A 545 14.69 8.96 15.75
C TYR A 545 15.08 8.24 17.05
N TYR A 546 16.17 7.47 17.05
CA TYR A 546 16.59 6.73 18.24
C TYR A 546 17.07 7.63 19.37
N GLU A 547 17.81 8.69 19.06
CA GLU A 547 18.39 9.57 20.06
C GLU A 547 17.39 10.60 20.60
N THR A 548 16.36 10.93 19.82
CA THR A 548 15.30 11.88 20.21
C THR A 548 14.00 11.22 20.68
N ALA A 549 14.01 9.88 20.77
CA ALA A 549 12.91 9.08 21.30
C ALA A 549 12.61 9.43 22.77
N THR A 550 11.33 9.51 23.10
CA THR A 550 10.85 9.53 24.48
C THR A 550 10.93 8.13 25.10
N ALA A 551 10.70 8.00 26.41
CA ALA A 551 10.57 6.70 27.06
C ALA A 551 9.38 5.87 26.54
N ASN A 552 8.41 6.49 25.87
CA ASN A 552 7.21 5.86 25.35
C ASN A 552 7.30 5.50 23.86
N ASP A 553 8.42 5.80 23.20
CA ASP A 553 8.65 5.41 21.81
C ASP A 553 9.40 4.06 21.75
N ALA A 554 8.96 3.15 20.89
CA ALA A 554 9.64 1.92 20.56
C ALA A 554 9.74 1.76 19.04
N PHE A 555 10.69 0.96 18.58
CA PHE A 555 10.94 0.74 17.17
C PHE A 555 10.89 -0.74 16.82
N LEU A 556 10.35 -1.05 15.65
CA LEU A 556 10.26 -2.40 15.10
C LEU A 556 10.52 -2.37 13.60
N GLY A 557 10.99 -3.50 13.05
CA GLY A 557 11.17 -3.67 11.61
C GLY A 557 9.87 -3.47 10.87
N ALA A 558 9.90 -2.68 9.80
CA ALA A 558 8.76 -2.49 8.92
C ALA A 558 8.63 -3.61 7.87
N VAL A 559 7.48 -3.62 7.19
CA VAL A 559 7.05 -4.71 6.31
C VAL A 559 8.05 -5.02 5.20
N SER A 560 8.31 -6.28 4.83
CA SER A 560 8.14 -7.50 5.65
C SER A 560 9.53 -8.02 6.03
N GLY A 561 10.48 -7.15 6.34
CA GLY A 561 11.87 -7.49 6.57
C GLY A 561 12.83 -6.40 6.14
N ILE A 562 13.96 -6.76 5.53
CA ILE A 562 14.91 -5.79 4.97
C ILE A 562 14.27 -4.84 3.95
N GLY A 563 13.18 -5.27 3.30
CA GLY A 563 12.29 -4.42 2.52
C GLY A 563 10.89 -5.04 2.40
N TYR A 564 10.01 -4.32 1.74
CA TYR A 564 8.61 -4.67 1.56
C TYR A 564 8.43 -5.78 0.52
N THR A 565 7.77 -6.86 0.94
CA THR A 565 7.44 -8.01 0.11
C THR A 565 6.19 -8.70 0.64
N TYR A 566 5.60 -9.55 -0.18
CA TYR A 566 4.56 -10.50 0.19
C TYR A 566 5.14 -11.91 0.32
N PRO A 567 5.35 -12.42 1.55
CA PRO A 567 5.89 -13.76 1.78
C PRO A 567 5.11 -14.87 1.08
N ASP A 568 3.80 -14.75 0.95
CA ASP A 568 2.97 -15.75 0.27
C ASP A 568 3.35 -15.92 -1.21
N SER A 569 3.83 -14.86 -1.88
CA SER A 569 4.27 -14.87 -3.28
C SER A 569 5.78 -15.02 -3.45
N TYR A 570 6.57 -15.03 -2.37
CA TYR A 570 8.02 -14.93 -2.48
C TYR A 570 8.65 -16.12 -3.21
N GLY A 571 9.42 -15.82 -4.25
CA GLY A 571 10.12 -16.80 -5.06
C GLY A 571 9.24 -17.69 -5.93
N ALA A 572 7.98 -17.32 -6.19
CA ALA A 572 7.06 -18.14 -6.99
C ALA A 572 7.52 -18.45 -8.43
N ARG A 573 8.46 -17.66 -9.00
CA ARG A 573 9.08 -17.96 -10.31
C ARG A 573 10.22 -18.97 -10.23
N TYR A 574 10.69 -19.32 -9.03
CA TYR A 574 11.73 -20.33 -8.84
C TYR A 574 11.15 -21.75 -8.80
N ARG A 575 12.01 -22.73 -9.03
CA ARG A 575 11.73 -24.14 -8.76
C ARG A 575 11.18 -24.31 -7.36
N GLU A 576 10.20 -25.19 -7.20
CA GLU A 576 9.62 -25.51 -5.89
C GLU A 576 10.70 -25.95 -4.89
N THR A 577 11.71 -26.69 -5.36
CA THR A 577 12.87 -27.12 -4.56
C THR A 577 13.73 -25.96 -4.03
N ASP A 578 13.73 -24.83 -4.72
CA ASP A 578 14.59 -23.68 -4.42
C ASP A 578 13.85 -22.57 -3.65
N ARG A 579 12.52 -22.54 -3.74
CA ARG A 579 11.68 -21.47 -3.21
C ARG A 579 11.91 -21.20 -1.73
N ARG A 580 12.05 -22.27 -0.92
CA ARG A 580 12.37 -22.14 0.52
C ARG A 580 13.73 -21.50 0.74
N SER A 581 14.74 -21.90 -0.01
CA SER A 581 16.10 -21.36 0.08
C SER A 581 16.18 -19.88 -0.34
N VAL A 582 15.39 -19.49 -1.35
CA VAL A 582 15.25 -18.08 -1.77
C VAL A 582 14.70 -17.25 -0.61
N PHE A 583 13.59 -17.68 -0.01
CA PHE A 583 12.97 -16.99 1.13
C PHE A 583 13.88 -16.97 2.37
N ASP A 584 14.57 -18.07 2.67
CA ASP A 584 15.55 -18.12 3.76
C ASP A 584 16.67 -17.11 3.56
N GLY A 585 17.14 -16.90 2.32
CA GLY A 585 18.15 -15.89 2.03
C GLY A 585 17.65 -14.45 2.24
N PHE A 586 16.35 -14.20 2.06
CA PHE A 586 15.73 -12.90 2.38
C PHE A 586 15.63 -12.70 3.90
N LEU A 587 15.28 -13.76 4.64
CA LEU A 587 15.26 -13.73 6.09
C LEU A 587 16.66 -13.60 6.69
N ASP A 588 17.69 -14.17 6.05
CA ASP A 588 19.09 -13.99 6.46
C ASP A 588 19.53 -12.51 6.37
N GLN A 589 19.20 -11.83 5.25
CA GLN A 589 19.44 -10.39 5.11
C GLN A 589 18.65 -9.59 6.14
N THR A 590 17.37 -9.93 6.33
CA THR A 590 16.51 -9.31 7.34
C THR A 590 17.11 -9.44 8.74
N ALA A 591 17.53 -10.65 9.12
CA ALA A 591 18.18 -10.92 10.40
C ALA A 591 19.46 -10.10 10.57
N GLN A 592 20.29 -10.01 9.52
CA GLN A 592 21.51 -9.21 9.55
C GLN A 592 21.22 -7.74 9.83
N TYR A 593 20.35 -7.12 9.05
CA TYR A 593 20.16 -5.68 9.17
C TYR A 593 19.23 -5.30 10.32
N MET A 594 18.37 -6.19 10.80
CA MET A 594 17.71 -6.04 12.11
C MET A 594 18.74 -6.05 13.25
N ARG A 595 19.77 -6.92 13.20
CA ARG A 595 20.87 -6.88 14.18
C ARG A 595 21.68 -5.58 14.08
N GLU A 596 21.95 -5.06 12.90
CA GLU A 596 22.69 -3.80 12.75
C GLU A 596 21.86 -2.59 13.21
N SER A 597 20.56 -2.60 12.97
CA SER A 597 19.62 -1.56 13.42
C SER A 597 19.14 -1.72 14.86
N GLY A 598 19.39 -2.86 15.51
CA GLY A 598 18.94 -3.12 16.88
C GLY A 598 17.44 -3.38 17.00
N LEU A 599 16.78 -3.72 15.90
CA LEU A 599 15.36 -4.07 15.86
C LEU A 599 15.18 -5.53 16.30
N ARG A 600 14.24 -5.76 17.22
CA ARG A 600 13.96 -7.10 17.77
C ARG A 600 12.53 -7.58 17.56
N SER A 601 11.67 -6.73 17.02
CA SER A 601 10.34 -7.11 16.59
C SER A 601 10.16 -6.70 15.14
N ILE A 602 9.22 -7.34 14.45
CA ILE A 602 8.97 -7.10 13.02
C ILE A 602 7.48 -7.03 12.73
N TRP A 603 7.11 -6.12 11.85
CA TRP A 603 5.82 -6.09 11.20
C TRP A 603 5.92 -6.82 9.86
N ILE A 604 5.01 -7.76 9.58
CA ILE A 604 4.93 -8.44 8.27
C ILE A 604 3.56 -8.28 7.61
N MET A 605 3.52 -8.21 6.28
CA MET A 605 2.29 -8.12 5.50
C MET A 605 2.17 -9.28 4.51
N ASN A 606 0.94 -9.70 4.24
CA ASN A 606 0.60 -10.77 3.29
C ASN A 606 1.40 -12.06 3.52
N ALA A 607 1.47 -12.45 4.79
CA ALA A 607 2.01 -13.71 5.27
C ALA A 607 0.89 -14.42 6.03
N THR A 608 0.01 -15.08 5.29
CA THR A 608 -1.19 -15.69 5.86
C THR A 608 -0.96 -17.12 6.31
N ARG A 609 0.06 -17.78 5.77
CA ARG A 609 0.39 -19.17 6.10
C ARG A 609 1.16 -19.26 7.42
N PRO A 610 0.69 -20.03 8.42
CA PRO A 610 1.36 -20.15 9.72
C PRO A 610 2.82 -20.61 9.65
N ASP A 611 3.16 -21.48 8.68
CA ASP A 611 4.53 -21.95 8.47
C ASP A 611 5.47 -20.82 8.03
N LEU A 612 4.99 -19.89 7.19
CA LEU A 612 5.78 -18.72 6.80
C LEU A 612 5.99 -17.75 7.97
N ILE A 613 4.96 -17.51 8.79
CA ILE A 613 5.08 -16.67 9.99
C ILE A 613 6.09 -17.31 10.96
N ALA A 614 5.95 -18.61 11.23
CA ALA A 614 6.87 -19.35 12.11
C ALA A 614 8.31 -19.30 11.58
N ARG A 615 8.49 -19.34 10.25
CA ARG A 615 9.83 -19.27 9.63
C ARG A 615 10.59 -18.00 9.97
N TYR A 616 9.94 -16.86 10.21
CA TYR A 616 10.61 -15.65 10.71
C TYR A 616 11.27 -15.89 12.06
N ALA A 617 10.55 -16.52 13.01
CA ALA A 617 11.08 -16.84 14.33
C ALA A 617 12.23 -17.87 14.27
N GLU A 618 12.14 -18.84 13.35
CA GLU A 618 13.20 -19.84 13.14
C GLU A 618 14.48 -19.24 12.54
N ARG A 619 14.35 -18.26 11.64
CA ARG A 619 15.49 -17.73 10.84
C ARG A 619 16.07 -16.43 11.37
N ILE A 620 15.33 -15.65 12.14
CA ILE A 620 15.78 -14.36 12.70
C ILE A 620 16.16 -14.54 14.17
N PRO A 621 17.46 -14.60 14.51
CA PRO A 621 17.89 -14.77 15.90
C PRO A 621 17.48 -13.57 16.75
N ASN A 622 17.05 -13.84 18.00
CA ASN A 622 16.59 -12.85 18.97
C ASN A 622 15.33 -12.07 18.56
N LEU A 623 14.53 -12.59 17.63
CA LEU A 623 13.20 -12.05 17.38
C LEU A 623 12.34 -12.19 18.66
N GLU A 624 11.71 -11.10 19.07
CA GLU A 624 10.92 -11.02 20.30
C GLU A 624 9.42 -11.05 19.99
N ALA A 625 8.99 -10.43 18.90
CA ALA A 625 7.60 -10.45 18.45
C ALA A 625 7.44 -10.24 16.93
N ILE A 626 6.34 -10.75 16.41
CA ILE A 626 5.86 -10.54 15.04
C ILE A 626 4.48 -9.86 15.12
N PHE A 627 4.28 -8.82 14.31
CA PHE A 627 3.03 -8.07 14.19
C PHE A 627 2.52 -8.18 12.75
N PRO A 628 1.66 -9.17 12.42
CA PRO A 628 1.13 -9.31 11.07
C PRO A 628 0.00 -8.32 10.76
N ASP A 629 -0.32 -8.26 9.47
CA ASP A 629 -1.50 -7.60 8.85
C ASP A 629 -1.37 -6.11 8.59
N TYR A 630 -2.29 -5.58 7.77
CA TYR A 630 -2.45 -4.15 7.55
C TYR A 630 -3.92 -3.83 7.79
N GLY A 631 -4.22 -3.44 9.03
CA GLY A 631 -5.58 -3.42 9.57
C GLY A 631 -6.07 -4.80 10.03
N ARG A 632 -7.19 -4.82 10.75
CA ARG A 632 -7.79 -6.03 11.35
C ARG A 632 -8.14 -7.08 10.31
N ARG A 633 -7.62 -8.30 10.51
CA ARG A 633 -7.96 -9.51 9.71
C ARG A 633 -8.42 -10.70 10.56
N VAL A 634 -8.54 -10.51 11.87
CA VAL A 634 -8.89 -11.55 12.84
C VAL A 634 -10.24 -11.26 13.49
N SER A 635 -10.98 -12.32 13.82
CA SER A 635 -12.30 -12.24 14.44
C SER A 635 -12.29 -12.45 15.95
N ASP A 636 -11.24 -13.04 16.51
CA ASP A 636 -11.15 -13.38 17.93
C ASP A 636 -9.71 -13.35 18.48
N TYR A 637 -9.58 -13.57 19.78
CA TYR A 637 -8.32 -13.48 20.51
C TYR A 637 -7.31 -14.61 20.19
N GLY A 638 -7.78 -15.84 19.97
CA GLY A 638 -6.90 -16.98 19.72
C GLY A 638 -6.18 -16.88 18.37
N GLU A 639 -6.82 -16.19 17.43
CA GLU A 639 -6.24 -15.77 16.15
C GLU A 639 -5.37 -14.52 16.31
N ALA A 640 -5.78 -13.59 17.17
CA ALA A 640 -5.06 -12.34 17.39
C ALA A 640 -3.69 -12.56 18.03
N THR A 641 -3.60 -13.44 19.04
CA THR A 641 -2.43 -13.55 19.89
C THR A 641 -2.05 -15.00 20.16
N TYR A 642 -0.88 -15.40 19.67
CA TYR A 642 -0.35 -16.75 19.89
C TYR A 642 1.18 -16.79 19.80
N PRO A 643 1.85 -17.80 20.40
CA PRO A 643 3.27 -17.99 20.17
C PRO A 643 3.53 -18.88 18.95
N VAL A 644 4.66 -18.64 18.31
CA VAL A 644 5.32 -19.58 17.38
C VAL A 644 6.66 -20.03 17.98
N GLY A 645 7.47 -20.76 17.21
CA GLY A 645 8.74 -21.34 17.67
C GLY A 645 9.61 -20.39 18.50
N ALA A 646 10.33 -20.93 19.48
CA ALA A 646 11.12 -20.19 20.46
C ALA A 646 10.30 -19.19 21.32
N ASN A 647 9.00 -19.45 21.49
CA ASN A 647 8.08 -18.58 22.25
C ASN A 647 8.06 -17.13 21.75
N VAL A 648 8.19 -16.93 20.43
CA VAL A 648 8.02 -15.61 19.81
C VAL A 648 6.54 -15.30 19.70
N GLY A 649 6.10 -14.17 20.25
CA GLY A 649 4.69 -13.76 20.20
C GLY A 649 4.31 -13.25 18.83
N VAL A 650 3.19 -13.72 18.30
CA VAL A 650 2.49 -13.19 17.14
C VAL A 650 1.29 -12.41 17.63
N PHE A 651 1.17 -11.16 17.19
CA PHE A 651 0.08 -10.25 17.56
C PHE A 651 -0.52 -9.64 16.28
N HIS A 652 -1.55 -10.27 15.73
CA HIS A 652 -2.31 -9.73 14.59
C HIS A 652 -3.04 -8.45 14.98
N ALA A 653 -3.21 -7.56 14.01
CA ALA A 653 -3.93 -6.30 14.20
C ALA A 653 -5.38 -6.55 14.62
N VAL A 654 -5.83 -5.90 15.70
CA VAL A 654 -7.23 -5.98 16.17
C VAL A 654 -8.06 -4.77 15.80
N THR A 655 -7.48 -3.78 15.13
CA THR A 655 -8.15 -2.54 14.70
C THR A 655 -7.98 -2.28 13.20
N GLY A 656 -8.96 -1.63 12.58
CA GLY A 656 -8.94 -1.21 11.18
C GLY A 656 -8.93 0.30 11.01
N TRP A 657 -9.19 0.77 9.79
CA TRP A 657 -9.45 2.18 9.52
C TRP A 657 -10.54 2.33 8.46
N VAL A 658 -11.25 3.47 8.51
CA VAL A 658 -12.12 3.95 7.44
C VAL A 658 -11.72 5.39 7.19
N GLU A 659 -11.40 5.72 5.95
CA GLU A 659 -10.77 6.99 5.61
C GLU A 659 -11.70 8.19 5.83
N GLU A 660 -13.00 7.99 5.59
CA GLU A 660 -14.07 8.99 5.67
C GLU A 660 -14.53 9.30 7.10
N ASP A 661 -13.99 8.61 8.10
CA ASP A 661 -14.41 8.78 9.47
C ASP A 661 -14.10 10.16 10.03
N THR A 662 -15.09 10.72 10.74
CA THR A 662 -14.86 11.82 11.69
C THR A 662 -13.99 11.36 12.84
N ARG A 663 -13.34 12.29 13.52
CA ARG A 663 -12.47 12.01 14.67
C ARG A 663 -13.17 11.16 15.74
N GLU A 664 -14.42 11.50 16.09
CA GLU A 664 -15.22 10.79 17.09
C GLU A 664 -15.52 9.36 16.65
N LYS A 665 -15.87 9.16 15.37
CA LYS A 665 -16.10 7.82 14.81
C LYS A 665 -14.83 6.97 14.82
N ARG A 666 -13.65 7.56 14.55
CA ARG A 666 -12.36 6.84 14.66
C ARG A 666 -12.10 6.34 16.08
N ILE A 667 -12.33 7.20 17.08
CA ILE A 667 -12.18 6.84 18.49
C ILE A 667 -13.15 5.73 18.86
N GLN A 668 -14.44 5.91 18.53
CA GLN A 668 -15.49 4.94 18.85
C GLN A 668 -15.19 3.57 18.21
N ARG A 669 -14.89 3.53 16.91
CA ARG A 669 -14.58 2.26 16.21
C ARG A 669 -13.40 1.57 16.85
N MET A 670 -12.29 2.28 17.08
CA MET A 670 -11.09 1.68 17.66
C MET A 670 -11.38 1.07 19.05
N VAL A 671 -12.18 1.74 19.87
CA VAL A 671 -12.61 1.23 21.19
C VAL A 671 -13.49 -0.02 21.04
N GLU A 672 -14.44 -0.01 20.11
CA GLU A 672 -15.34 -1.13 19.83
C GLU A 672 -14.58 -2.36 19.32
N GLU A 673 -13.68 -2.17 18.36
CA GLU A 673 -12.84 -3.23 17.79
C GLU A 673 -11.91 -3.87 18.84
N ILE A 674 -11.23 -3.05 19.66
CA ILE A 674 -10.39 -3.55 20.76
C ILE A 674 -11.24 -4.37 21.75
N ARG A 675 -12.42 -3.87 22.13
CA ARG A 675 -13.32 -4.58 23.06
C ARG A 675 -13.86 -5.87 22.47
N ALA A 676 -14.17 -5.90 21.17
CA ALA A 676 -14.69 -7.08 20.48
C ALA A 676 -13.71 -8.26 20.50
N ILE A 677 -12.40 -8.00 20.42
CA ILE A 677 -11.36 -9.03 20.47
C ILE A 677 -10.88 -9.31 21.91
N THR A 678 -11.23 -8.47 22.87
CA THR A 678 -10.77 -8.65 24.26
C THR A 678 -11.39 -9.90 24.89
N PRO A 679 -10.60 -10.92 25.26
CA PRO A 679 -11.14 -12.15 25.85
C PRO A 679 -11.62 -11.91 27.28
N SER A 680 -12.21 -12.93 27.92
CA SER A 680 -12.44 -12.93 29.37
C SER A 680 -11.18 -13.32 30.17
N GLU A 681 -10.31 -14.16 29.59
CA GLU A 681 -9.05 -14.61 30.22
C GLU A 681 -8.07 -13.45 30.46
N ARG A 682 -7.35 -13.46 31.59
CA ARG A 682 -6.35 -12.46 31.96
C ARG A 682 -5.02 -13.09 32.36
N PRO A 683 -3.88 -12.43 32.09
CA PRO A 683 -3.74 -11.20 31.30
C PRO A 683 -4.00 -11.44 29.80
N ALA A 684 -4.32 -10.38 29.05
CA ALA A 684 -4.51 -10.44 27.59
C ALA A 684 -3.65 -9.39 26.86
N PHE A 685 -3.31 -9.63 25.59
CA PHE A 685 -2.37 -8.80 24.82
C PHE A 685 -2.94 -8.52 23.43
N LEU A 686 -3.04 -7.24 23.03
CA LEU A 686 -3.72 -6.81 21.81
C LEU A 686 -2.89 -5.78 21.03
N HIS A 687 -2.64 -6.06 19.75
CA HIS A 687 -2.01 -5.09 18.85
C HIS A 687 -3.06 -4.17 18.21
N ALA A 688 -3.03 -2.88 18.56
CA ALA A 688 -3.81 -1.85 17.89
C ALA A 688 -3.03 -1.26 16.71
N PHE A 689 -3.50 -1.54 15.49
CA PHE A 689 -3.00 -1.01 14.24
C PHE A 689 -3.33 0.49 14.10
N ILE A 690 -2.36 1.26 13.62
CA ILE A 690 -2.55 2.66 13.25
C ILE A 690 -2.18 2.85 11.78
N TRP A 691 -3.13 3.35 11.00
CA TRP A 691 -2.91 3.82 9.63
C TRP A 691 -2.19 5.17 9.62
N ASN A 692 -0.93 5.19 9.17
CA ASN A 692 -0.05 6.36 9.28
C ASN A 692 -0.60 7.60 8.54
N TRP A 693 -1.20 7.40 7.37
CA TRP A 693 -1.67 8.49 6.51
C TRP A 693 -2.84 9.29 7.10
N GLY A 694 -3.67 8.63 7.92
CA GLY A 694 -4.81 9.26 8.62
C GLY A 694 -4.60 9.41 10.13
N ALA A 695 -3.40 9.19 10.66
CA ALA A 695 -3.15 9.20 12.09
C ALA A 695 -3.37 10.60 12.70
N ASP A 696 -4.03 10.65 13.85
CA ASP A 696 -4.13 11.83 14.71
C ASP A 696 -3.61 11.43 16.10
N MET A 697 -2.44 11.94 16.48
CA MET A 697 -1.78 11.56 17.73
C MET A 697 -2.61 11.90 18.97
N SER A 698 -3.53 12.87 18.86
CA SER A 698 -4.35 13.33 19.97
C SER A 698 -5.44 12.33 20.38
N ILE A 699 -5.82 11.39 19.51
CA ILE A 699 -6.94 10.46 19.79
C ILE A 699 -6.53 9.33 20.73
N TYR A 700 -5.27 8.89 20.73
CA TYR A 700 -4.86 7.69 21.48
C TYR A 700 -5.01 7.81 23.01
N PRO A 701 -4.70 8.98 23.63
CA PRO A 701 -5.06 9.21 25.04
C PRO A 701 -6.57 9.09 25.30
N GLU A 702 -7.41 9.56 24.37
CA GLU A 702 -8.88 9.49 24.48
C GLU A 702 -9.40 8.06 24.30
N VAL A 703 -8.83 7.30 23.37
CA VAL A 703 -9.11 5.86 23.21
C VAL A 703 -8.80 5.12 24.51
N MET A 704 -7.63 5.36 25.12
CA MET A 704 -7.27 4.72 26.39
C MET A 704 -8.19 5.13 27.53
N LYS A 705 -8.59 6.41 27.60
CA LYS A 705 -9.58 6.89 28.57
C LYS A 705 -10.94 6.18 28.39
N ALA A 706 -11.38 6.00 27.15
CA ALA A 706 -12.64 5.33 26.82
C ALA A 706 -12.59 3.82 27.09
N LEU A 707 -11.46 3.15 26.86
CA LEU A 707 -11.26 1.75 27.22
C LEU A 707 -11.34 1.51 28.73
N GLY A 708 -10.86 2.48 29.53
CA GLY A 708 -10.93 2.47 30.98
C GLY A 708 -9.76 1.72 31.65
N PRO A 709 -9.71 1.71 33.00
CA PRO A 709 -8.50 1.38 33.74
C PRO A 709 -8.04 -0.09 33.60
N ARG A 710 -8.91 -1.00 33.17
CA ARG A 710 -8.53 -2.41 32.93
C ARG A 710 -7.53 -2.57 31.77
N TYR A 711 -7.49 -1.60 30.86
CA TYR A 711 -6.58 -1.58 29.72
C TYR A 711 -5.34 -0.75 30.04
N VAL A 712 -4.17 -1.26 29.69
CA VAL A 712 -2.88 -0.62 29.90
C VAL A 712 -2.16 -0.53 28.55
N ALA A 713 -1.87 0.68 28.10
CA ALA A 713 -1.04 0.87 26.92
C ALA A 713 0.41 0.52 27.25
N VAL A 714 1.07 -0.25 26.40
CA VAL A 714 2.48 -0.65 26.54
C VAL A 714 3.20 -0.53 25.21
N ARG A 715 4.53 -0.42 25.28
CA ARG A 715 5.38 -0.47 24.09
C ARG A 715 5.35 -1.89 23.48
N PRO A 716 5.56 -2.06 22.16
CA PRO A 716 5.59 -3.37 21.51
C PRO A 716 6.66 -4.32 22.08
N ASP A 717 7.84 -3.82 22.48
CA ASP A 717 8.87 -4.63 23.14
C ASP A 717 8.44 -5.06 24.55
N HIS A 718 7.80 -4.16 25.30
CA HIS A 718 7.21 -4.51 26.60
C HIS A 718 6.09 -5.55 26.47
N MET A 719 5.23 -5.43 25.46
CA MET A 719 4.20 -6.44 25.16
C MET A 719 4.82 -7.81 24.91
N ALA A 720 5.87 -7.89 24.09
CA ALA A 720 6.59 -9.13 23.83
C ALA A 720 7.16 -9.76 25.12
N HIS A 721 7.79 -8.95 25.98
CA HIS A 721 8.39 -9.46 27.22
C HIS A 721 7.34 -9.89 28.25
N LEU A 722 6.25 -9.14 28.39
CA LEU A 722 5.14 -9.48 29.29
C LEU A 722 4.43 -10.75 28.82
N TYR A 723 4.24 -10.91 27.51
CA TYR A 723 3.66 -12.13 26.95
C TYR A 723 4.55 -13.34 27.18
N ARG A 724 5.87 -13.20 26.97
CA ARG A 724 6.83 -14.28 27.24
C ARG A 724 6.86 -14.67 28.73
N GLU A 725 6.77 -13.70 29.64
CA GLU A 725 6.65 -13.98 31.08
C GLU A 725 5.35 -14.74 31.40
N HIS A 726 4.23 -14.35 30.78
CA HIS A 726 2.96 -15.05 30.92
C HIS A 726 3.03 -16.49 30.40
N LEU A 727 3.62 -16.70 29.22
CA LEU A 727 3.83 -18.04 28.64
C LEU A 727 4.70 -18.92 29.54
N ALA A 728 5.80 -18.38 30.06
CA ALA A 728 6.68 -19.10 30.97
C ALA A 728 5.94 -19.54 32.26
N ALA A 729 4.89 -18.84 32.70
CA ALA A 729 4.07 -19.27 33.84
C ALA A 729 3.10 -20.41 33.48
N LYS A 730 2.69 -20.55 32.21
CA LYS A 730 1.78 -21.61 31.74
C LYS A 730 2.46 -22.97 31.58
N GLN A 731 3.78 -22.98 31.31
CA GLN A 731 4.63 -24.15 31.03
C GLN A 731 4.23 -24.95 29.79
N ILE A 732 2.99 -25.41 29.68
CA ILE A 732 2.42 -26.05 28.50
C ILE A 732 1.28 -25.17 27.98
N LEU A 733 1.14 -25.07 26.66
CA LEU A 733 0.01 -24.41 26.01
C LEU A 733 -0.66 -25.41 25.06
N VAL A 734 -1.99 -25.51 25.15
CA VAL A 734 -2.81 -26.34 24.25
C VAL A 734 -3.71 -25.36 23.48
N ARG A 735 -3.47 -25.21 22.19
CA ARG A 735 -4.25 -24.32 21.32
C ARG A 735 -5.25 -25.14 20.53
N LEU A 736 -6.52 -24.82 20.71
CA LEU A 736 -7.64 -25.40 19.98
C LEU A 736 -8.12 -24.42 18.91
N PRO A 737 -8.81 -24.89 17.86
CA PRO A 737 -9.64 -24.00 17.05
C PRO A 737 -10.74 -23.40 17.94
N ASN A 738 -11.26 -22.22 17.56
CA ASN A 738 -12.26 -21.50 18.37
C ASN A 738 -13.59 -22.24 18.45
N SER A 739 -13.94 -22.95 17.38
CA SER A 739 -15.07 -23.84 17.30
C SER A 739 -14.71 -25.00 16.38
N VAL A 740 -15.50 -26.07 16.43
CA VAL A 740 -15.50 -27.12 15.41
C VAL A 740 -16.90 -27.18 14.85
N ALA A 741 -17.09 -26.95 13.57
CA ALA A 741 -18.39 -27.22 12.95
C ALA A 741 -18.43 -28.69 12.51
N ALA A 742 -19.45 -29.43 12.94
CA ALA A 742 -19.61 -30.85 12.64
C ALA A 742 -20.97 -31.08 11.98
N ILE A 743 -21.02 -31.92 10.96
CA ILE A 743 -22.28 -32.33 10.33
C ILE A 743 -22.76 -33.59 11.03
N GLU A 744 -24.02 -33.62 11.43
CA GLU A 744 -24.62 -34.77 12.11
C GLU A 744 -24.41 -36.06 11.29
N GLY A 745 -23.95 -37.12 11.97
CA GLY A 745 -23.63 -38.40 11.33
C GLY A 745 -22.34 -38.44 10.49
N ARG A 746 -21.55 -37.35 10.43
CA ARG A 746 -20.29 -37.30 9.67
C ARG A 746 -19.07 -37.20 10.58
N ARG A 747 -17.97 -37.85 10.19
CA ARG A 747 -16.69 -37.77 10.91
C ARG A 747 -16.07 -36.39 10.69
N VAL A 748 -15.77 -35.71 11.79
CA VAL A 748 -15.07 -34.42 11.79
C VAL A 748 -13.66 -34.61 12.33
N ALA A 749 -12.71 -33.87 11.77
CA ALA A 749 -11.35 -33.76 12.26
C ALA A 749 -11.01 -32.30 12.60
N ALA A 750 -10.18 -32.12 13.63
CA ALA A 750 -9.65 -30.82 14.02
C ALA A 750 -8.16 -30.96 14.37
N GLU A 751 -7.41 -29.88 14.16
CA GLU A 751 -6.00 -29.81 14.54
C GLU A 751 -5.85 -29.05 15.85
N VAL A 752 -5.08 -29.61 16.77
CA VAL A 752 -4.75 -29.04 18.08
C VAL A 752 -3.25 -28.81 18.13
N ILE A 753 -2.81 -27.61 18.48
CA ILE A 753 -1.38 -27.34 18.62
C ILE A 753 -0.98 -27.51 20.08
N LEU A 754 -0.10 -28.48 20.34
CA LEU A 754 0.56 -28.63 21.63
C LEU A 754 1.87 -27.85 21.59
N HIS A 755 2.14 -27.01 22.58
CA HIS A 755 3.34 -26.18 22.64
C HIS A 755 3.96 -26.24 24.04
N ASN A 756 5.24 -26.59 24.10
CA ASN A 756 6.03 -26.48 25.32
C ASN A 756 6.56 -25.04 25.48
N VAL A 757 5.86 -24.23 26.27
CA VAL A 757 6.23 -22.83 26.54
C VAL A 757 7.08 -22.68 27.82
N GLY A 758 7.53 -23.81 28.37
CA GLY A 758 8.29 -23.91 29.61
C GLY A 758 9.80 -23.79 29.40
N LYS A 759 10.56 -24.32 30.37
CA LYS A 759 12.03 -24.28 30.37
C LYS A 759 12.70 -25.65 30.26
N ARG A 760 11.92 -26.73 30.25
CA ARG A 760 12.41 -28.11 30.22
C ARG A 760 11.67 -28.89 29.15
N ALA A 761 12.34 -29.85 28.52
CA ALA A 761 11.68 -30.77 27.61
C ALA A 761 10.56 -31.54 28.33
N ASP A 762 9.49 -31.84 27.61
CA ASP A 762 8.37 -32.62 28.12
C ASP A 762 7.80 -33.54 27.02
N THR A 763 7.11 -34.60 27.44
CA THR A 763 6.35 -35.47 26.56
C THR A 763 4.87 -35.28 26.83
N LEU A 764 4.15 -34.75 25.85
CA LEU A 764 2.73 -34.50 25.95
C LEU A 764 1.94 -35.68 25.36
N VAL A 765 0.94 -36.15 26.08
CA VAL A 765 0.07 -37.26 25.66
C VAL A 765 -1.39 -36.80 25.69
N VAL A 766 -2.09 -36.88 24.57
CA VAL A 766 -3.54 -36.70 24.55
C VAL A 766 -4.17 -38.02 25.00
N SER A 767 -4.56 -38.09 26.28
CA SER A 767 -5.00 -39.33 26.92
C SER A 767 -6.49 -39.60 26.83
N SER A 768 -7.29 -38.57 26.62
CA SER A 768 -8.72 -38.72 26.34
C SER A 768 -9.27 -37.60 25.47
N VAL A 769 -10.25 -37.96 24.62
CA VAL A 769 -11.07 -37.04 23.84
C VAL A 769 -12.53 -37.33 24.16
N GLY A 770 -13.21 -36.38 24.81
CA GLY A 770 -14.64 -36.47 25.11
C GLY A 770 -15.47 -35.70 24.07
N GLY A 771 -16.73 -36.08 23.89
CA GLY A 771 -17.65 -35.45 22.95
C GLY A 771 -17.52 -35.91 21.49
N LEU A 772 -16.55 -36.77 21.19
CA LEU A 772 -16.45 -37.53 19.94
C LEU A 772 -16.63 -39.03 20.22
N THR A 773 -17.48 -39.72 19.45
CA THR A 773 -17.49 -41.19 19.39
C THR A 773 -16.51 -41.68 18.32
N ASP A 774 -15.92 -42.87 18.53
CA ASP A 774 -14.85 -43.42 17.69
C ASP A 774 -13.70 -42.43 17.46
N ALA A 775 -13.27 -41.80 18.57
CA ALA A 775 -12.26 -40.76 18.59
C ALA A 775 -10.87 -41.32 18.27
N GLU A 776 -10.20 -40.72 17.29
CA GLU A 776 -8.83 -41.00 16.89
C GLU A 776 -7.94 -39.79 17.19
N VAL A 777 -6.72 -40.05 17.64
CA VAL A 777 -5.71 -39.01 17.88
C VAL A 777 -4.41 -39.37 17.18
N THR A 778 -3.84 -38.43 16.41
CA THR A 778 -2.62 -38.69 15.62
C THR A 778 -1.72 -37.45 15.52
N PRO A 779 -0.47 -37.52 16.00
CA PRO A 779 0.04 -38.51 16.97
C PRO A 779 -0.58 -38.29 18.36
N ALA A 780 -0.81 -39.37 19.12
CA ALA A 780 -1.31 -39.25 20.50
C ALA A 780 -0.24 -38.83 21.53
N ARG A 781 1.05 -38.99 21.18
CA ARG A 781 2.21 -38.65 22.02
C ARG A 781 3.21 -37.82 21.22
N VAL A 782 3.70 -36.73 21.81
CA VAL A 782 4.72 -35.86 21.22
C VAL A 782 5.77 -35.46 22.25
N ALA A 783 7.05 -35.56 21.89
CA ALA A 783 8.16 -34.99 22.66
C ALA A 783 8.48 -33.58 22.14
N LEU A 784 8.56 -32.60 23.04
CA LEU A 784 8.78 -31.19 22.69
C LEU A 784 9.90 -30.57 23.54
N GLU A 785 10.89 -29.97 22.89
CA GLU A 785 11.87 -29.10 23.55
C GLU A 785 11.23 -27.75 23.94
N PRO A 786 11.86 -26.95 24.83
CA PRO A 786 11.39 -25.62 25.16
C PRO A 786 11.23 -24.71 23.92
N GLY A 787 10.02 -24.23 23.69
CA GLY A 787 9.64 -23.40 22.54
C GLY A 787 9.24 -24.19 21.29
N ASP A 788 9.23 -25.52 21.34
CA ASP A 788 8.72 -26.36 20.26
C ASP A 788 7.19 -26.50 20.35
N GLN A 789 6.61 -26.71 19.17
CA GLN A 789 5.18 -26.99 19.01
C GLN A 789 4.95 -28.11 18.01
N ALA A 790 3.87 -28.85 18.18
CA ALA A 790 3.45 -29.87 17.24
C ALA A 790 1.92 -29.88 17.05
N PRO A 791 1.45 -30.07 15.81
CA PRO A 791 0.06 -30.35 15.55
C PRO A 791 -0.29 -31.78 15.99
N VAL A 792 -1.46 -31.93 16.60
CA VAL A 792 -2.11 -33.19 16.92
C VAL A 792 -3.48 -33.17 16.29
N ARG A 793 -3.74 -34.15 15.42
CA ARG A 793 -5.05 -34.32 14.79
C ARG A 793 -5.95 -35.11 15.73
N ILE A 794 -7.15 -34.59 15.98
CA ILE A 794 -8.26 -35.34 16.59
C ILE A 794 -9.33 -35.56 15.54
N ALA A 795 -9.96 -36.74 15.52
CA ALA A 795 -11.11 -37.00 14.65
C ALA A 795 -12.11 -37.96 15.27
N GLY A 796 -13.38 -37.88 14.86
CA GLY A 796 -14.43 -38.77 15.34
C GLY A 796 -15.81 -38.26 14.92
N LEU A 797 -16.86 -38.94 15.39
CA LEU A 797 -18.25 -38.51 15.19
C LEU A 797 -18.66 -37.58 16.33
N ALA A 798 -19.15 -36.38 16.02
CA ALA A 798 -19.60 -35.43 17.04
C ALA A 798 -20.83 -35.98 17.78
N ALA A 799 -20.70 -36.16 19.10
CA ALA A 799 -21.75 -36.70 19.97
C ALA A 799 -22.18 -35.71 21.07
N SER A 800 -21.54 -34.54 21.14
CA SER A 800 -21.82 -33.46 22.08
C SER A 800 -21.62 -32.11 21.40
N ASP A 801 -22.20 -31.07 21.99
CA ASP A 801 -21.97 -29.67 21.66
C ASP A 801 -20.59 -29.16 22.11
N ARG A 802 -19.76 -30.01 22.72
CA ARG A 802 -18.36 -29.70 23.07
C ARG A 802 -17.46 -30.91 22.85
N VAL A 803 -16.24 -30.67 22.40
CA VAL A 803 -15.15 -31.66 22.44
C VAL A 803 -14.20 -31.27 23.56
N SER A 804 -13.94 -32.20 24.47
CA SER A 804 -12.94 -32.05 25.52
C SER A 804 -11.69 -32.85 25.17
N LEU A 805 -10.51 -32.30 25.48
CA LEU A 805 -9.25 -33.02 25.36
C LEU A 805 -8.52 -32.96 26.70
N THR A 806 -8.05 -34.11 27.16
CA THR A 806 -7.12 -34.18 28.29
C THR A 806 -5.71 -34.41 27.78
N VAL A 807 -4.82 -33.50 28.12
CA VAL A 807 -3.40 -33.57 27.77
C VAL A 807 -2.60 -33.80 29.05
N ASP A 808 -1.92 -34.94 29.11
CA ASP A 808 -1.00 -35.30 30.18
C ASP A 808 0.40 -34.77 29.88
N SER A 809 1.08 -34.33 30.93
CA SER A 809 2.44 -33.82 30.90
C SER A 809 3.17 -34.19 32.19
N SER A 810 4.47 -33.90 32.28
CA SER A 810 5.22 -34.05 33.53
C SER A 810 4.68 -33.19 34.68
N LEU A 811 3.86 -32.17 34.38
CA LEU A 811 3.26 -31.24 35.34
C LEU A 811 1.84 -31.63 35.77
N GLY A 812 1.31 -32.75 35.25
CA GLY A 812 -0.05 -33.22 35.49
C GLY A 812 -0.94 -33.11 34.26
N GLN A 813 -2.24 -33.26 34.49
CA GLN A 813 -3.26 -33.29 33.44
C GLN A 813 -3.85 -31.90 33.20
N ARG A 814 -4.04 -31.53 31.94
CA ARG A 814 -4.79 -30.34 31.55
C ARG A 814 -5.96 -30.73 30.65
N MET A 815 -7.17 -30.38 31.08
CA MET A 815 -8.36 -30.50 30.25
C MET A 815 -8.62 -29.16 29.53
N VAL A 816 -8.86 -29.23 28.22
CA VAL A 816 -9.31 -28.12 27.39
C VAL A 816 -10.60 -28.50 26.65
N GLN A 817 -11.39 -27.51 26.25
CA GLN A 817 -12.67 -27.74 25.58
C GLN A 817 -12.85 -26.80 24.40
N VAL A 818 -13.39 -27.30 23.29
CA VAL A 818 -13.81 -26.53 22.13
C VAL A 818 -15.31 -26.73 21.89
N PRO A 819 -16.10 -25.65 21.67
CA PRO A 819 -17.49 -25.80 21.29
C PRO A 819 -17.63 -26.46 19.91
N VAL A 820 -18.60 -27.35 19.79
CA VAL A 820 -18.99 -27.98 18.53
C VAL A 820 -20.29 -27.36 18.04
N ARG A 821 -20.26 -26.78 16.84
CA ARG A 821 -21.47 -26.36 16.13
C ARG A 821 -21.98 -27.55 15.32
N LEU A 822 -22.93 -28.30 15.89
CA LEU A 822 -23.56 -29.43 15.22
C LEU A 822 -24.58 -28.93 14.19
N ILE A 823 -24.41 -29.35 12.94
CA ILE A 823 -25.29 -29.02 11.82
C ILE A 823 -26.20 -30.23 11.58
N GLY A 824 -27.49 -30.08 11.93
CA GLY A 824 -28.47 -31.16 11.84
C GLY A 824 -28.71 -31.62 10.40
N ALA A 825 -28.98 -32.92 10.21
CA ALA A 825 -29.19 -33.51 8.89
C ALA A 825 -30.48 -33.02 8.20
N SER A 826 -31.47 -32.54 8.96
CA SER A 826 -32.76 -32.03 8.44
C SER A 826 -32.75 -30.56 8.02
N ASP A 827 -31.66 -29.82 8.25
CA ASP A 827 -31.61 -28.36 8.03
C ASP A 827 -30.99 -27.96 6.68
N TRP A 828 -30.83 -28.90 5.75
CA TRP A 828 -30.16 -28.67 4.48
C TRP A 828 -31.13 -28.35 3.34
N ILE A 829 -30.70 -27.47 2.44
CA ILE A 829 -31.29 -27.32 1.11
C ILE A 829 -30.36 -28.00 0.12
N GLY A 830 -30.85 -29.07 -0.52
CA GLY A 830 -30.05 -29.94 -1.38
C GLY A 830 -29.35 -31.07 -0.62
N PRO A 831 -28.42 -31.79 -1.28
CA PRO A 831 -27.76 -32.94 -0.70
C PRO A 831 -26.80 -32.55 0.42
N VAL A 832 -26.82 -33.32 1.52
CA VAL A 832 -25.79 -33.20 2.57
C VAL A 832 -24.44 -33.67 2.00
N PRO A 833 -23.38 -32.86 2.07
CA PRO A 833 -22.08 -33.23 1.52
C PRO A 833 -21.50 -34.49 2.20
N ASP A 834 -20.89 -35.37 1.40
CA ASP A 834 -20.31 -36.64 1.87
C ASP A 834 -18.90 -36.92 1.31
N PRO A 835 -17.85 -36.27 1.84
CA PRO A 835 -16.48 -36.54 1.41
C PRO A 835 -15.73 -37.50 2.35
N GLY A 836 -16.41 -38.26 3.23
CA GLY A 836 -15.75 -39.11 4.22
C GLY A 836 -15.39 -38.34 5.50
N THR A 837 -14.09 -38.22 5.82
CA THR A 837 -13.64 -37.44 6.99
C THR A 837 -13.39 -35.99 6.59
N MET A 838 -14.01 -35.07 7.34
CA MET A 838 -13.96 -33.64 7.07
C MET A 838 -13.09 -32.95 8.10
N ARG A 839 -11.96 -32.38 7.68
CA ARG A 839 -11.19 -31.50 8.56
C ARG A 839 -11.79 -30.11 8.57
N PHE A 840 -12.24 -29.68 9.74
CA PHE A 840 -12.71 -28.31 9.93
C PHE A 840 -11.56 -27.34 9.67
N VAL A 841 -11.80 -26.39 8.77
CA VAL A 841 -10.82 -25.34 8.44
C VAL A 841 -11.16 -24.10 9.25
N ARG A 842 -12.37 -23.55 9.09
CA ARG A 842 -12.80 -22.34 9.80
C ARG A 842 -14.30 -22.07 9.66
N SER A 843 -14.82 -21.19 10.51
CA SER A 843 -16.13 -20.55 10.37
C SER A 843 -15.99 -19.03 10.46
N TYR A 844 -16.78 -18.31 9.69
CA TYR A 844 -16.83 -16.86 9.63
C TYR A 844 -18.27 -16.42 9.89
N GLU A 845 -18.49 -15.62 10.94
CA GLU A 845 -19.76 -14.92 11.12
C GLU A 845 -19.95 -13.95 9.96
N ALA A 846 -21.19 -13.79 9.49
CA ALA A 846 -21.47 -13.02 8.29
C ALA A 846 -21.00 -11.57 8.44
N GLU A 847 -21.17 -10.94 9.61
CA GLU A 847 -20.70 -9.58 9.90
C GLU A 847 -19.17 -9.42 9.88
N ALA A 848 -18.41 -10.52 9.93
CA ALA A 848 -16.95 -10.50 9.86
C ALA A 848 -16.43 -10.65 8.41
N LEU A 849 -17.31 -11.00 7.46
CA LEU A 849 -16.99 -11.00 6.03
C LEU A 849 -17.07 -9.59 5.44
N ALA A 850 -16.62 -9.41 4.20
CA ALA A 850 -16.78 -8.14 3.51
C ALA A 850 -18.19 -8.04 2.89
N HIS A 851 -18.71 -6.82 2.80
CA HIS A 851 -20.06 -6.55 2.30
C HIS A 851 -20.07 -5.39 1.31
N SER A 852 -20.94 -5.46 0.31
CA SER A 852 -21.26 -4.32 -0.57
C SER A 852 -22.65 -3.72 -0.30
N GLY A 853 -23.43 -4.35 0.57
CA GLY A 853 -24.78 -3.96 0.98
C GLY A 853 -25.29 -4.80 2.13
N GLY A 854 -26.45 -4.44 2.69
CA GLY A 854 -27.02 -5.05 3.89
C GLY A 854 -26.58 -4.37 5.19
N ARG A 855 -27.02 -4.91 6.32
CA ARG A 855 -26.68 -4.43 7.67
C ARG A 855 -26.65 -5.57 8.68
N ALA A 856 -25.83 -5.43 9.71
CA ALA A 856 -25.95 -6.27 10.91
C ALA A 856 -27.29 -5.98 11.61
N ALA A 857 -28.04 -7.03 11.93
CA ALA A 857 -29.31 -6.94 12.64
C ALA A 857 -29.33 -7.92 13.83
N PRO A 858 -29.83 -7.52 15.01
CA PRO A 858 -30.03 -8.46 16.12
C PRO A 858 -30.89 -9.64 15.68
N ASP A 859 -30.45 -10.86 15.97
CA ASP A 859 -31.17 -12.06 15.56
C ASP A 859 -31.05 -13.14 16.64
N THR A 860 -32.11 -13.31 17.42
CA THR A 860 -32.16 -14.32 18.49
C THR A 860 -32.20 -15.75 17.97
N ALA A 861 -32.46 -15.96 16.67
CA ALA A 861 -32.38 -17.27 16.01
C ALA A 861 -31.02 -17.51 15.33
N GLY A 862 -30.14 -16.50 15.31
CA GLY A 862 -28.77 -16.58 14.82
C GLY A 862 -27.85 -17.34 15.78
N SER A 863 -26.67 -17.74 15.29
CA SER A 863 -25.67 -18.42 16.13
C SER A 863 -24.85 -17.46 17.00
N GLY A 864 -24.92 -16.15 16.70
CA GLY A 864 -24.34 -15.05 17.46
C GLY A 864 -25.39 -14.07 18.00
N VAL A 865 -24.99 -12.82 18.26
CA VAL A 865 -25.89 -11.74 18.73
C VAL A 865 -26.62 -11.08 17.55
N SER A 866 -26.11 -11.24 16.32
CA SER A 866 -26.63 -10.65 15.09
C SER A 866 -26.46 -11.56 13.88
N SER A 867 -27.18 -11.26 12.80
CA SER A 867 -26.96 -11.80 11.44
C SER A 867 -26.85 -10.66 10.43
N TRP A 868 -26.37 -10.94 9.22
CA TRP A 868 -26.31 -9.95 8.14
C TRP A 868 -27.59 -9.95 7.32
N LEU A 869 -28.41 -8.92 7.53
CA LEU A 869 -29.72 -8.75 6.89
C LEU A 869 -29.56 -8.01 5.54
N ILE A 870 -30.13 -8.59 4.49
CA ILE A 870 -30.05 -8.13 3.10
C ILE A 870 -31.48 -7.96 2.57
N GLU A 871 -31.81 -6.74 2.18
CA GLU A 871 -33.16 -6.33 1.80
C GLU A 871 -33.12 -5.32 0.63
N PRO A 872 -34.20 -5.18 -0.16
CA PRO A 872 -34.26 -4.21 -1.27
C PRO A 872 -34.01 -2.74 -0.88
N ASP A 873 -34.23 -2.38 0.38
CA ASP A 873 -34.02 -1.03 0.90
C ASP A 873 -32.56 -0.78 1.33
N ASN A 874 -31.78 -1.82 1.60
CA ASN A 874 -30.44 -1.71 2.19
C ASN A 874 -29.32 -2.39 1.37
N ALA A 875 -29.65 -3.05 0.26
CA ALA A 875 -28.70 -3.67 -0.65
C ALA A 875 -29.09 -3.48 -2.12
N LYS A 876 -28.10 -3.48 -3.02
CA LYS A 876 -28.32 -3.53 -4.48
C LYS A 876 -28.10 -4.96 -5.00
N PRO A 877 -28.76 -5.37 -6.10
CA PRO A 877 -28.47 -6.64 -6.75
C PRO A 877 -26.97 -6.79 -7.05
N GLY A 878 -26.39 -7.93 -6.68
CA GLY A 878 -24.94 -8.17 -6.80
C GLY A 878 -24.38 -9.03 -5.67
N TYR A 879 -23.05 -9.14 -5.61
CA TYR A 879 -22.36 -9.85 -4.52
C TYR A 879 -22.42 -9.02 -3.24
N VAL A 880 -23.34 -9.38 -2.34
CA VAL A 880 -23.65 -8.60 -1.14
C VAL A 880 -22.81 -8.98 0.07
N VAL A 881 -22.37 -10.24 0.15
CA VAL A 881 -21.42 -10.75 1.15
C VAL A 881 -20.34 -11.55 0.44
N PHE A 882 -19.08 -11.29 0.74
CA PHE A 882 -17.93 -11.95 0.12
C PHE A 882 -16.69 -11.94 1.02
N GLY A 883 -15.70 -12.78 0.70
CA GLY A 883 -14.52 -13.02 1.53
C GLY A 883 -14.44 -14.49 1.94
N PRO A 884 -13.53 -14.91 2.82
CA PRO A 884 -12.58 -14.11 3.61
C PRO A 884 -11.30 -13.72 2.88
N TYR A 885 -11.08 -14.15 1.63
CA TYR A 885 -9.77 -14.05 0.95
C TYR A 885 -8.67 -14.80 1.71
N ALA A 886 -9.02 -15.99 2.22
CA ALA A 886 -8.15 -16.77 3.09
C ALA A 886 -7.28 -17.72 2.26
N PRO A 887 -5.94 -17.70 2.42
CA PRO A 887 -5.09 -18.58 1.65
C PRO A 887 -5.30 -20.03 2.04
N THR A 888 -5.58 -20.82 1.02
CA THR A 888 -6.13 -22.15 1.12
C THR A 888 -5.26 -23.06 0.25
N PRO A 889 -4.65 -24.12 0.82
CA PRO A 889 -3.82 -25.03 0.04
C PRO A 889 -4.66 -25.78 -1.01
N PRO A 890 -4.02 -26.39 -2.01
CA PRO A 890 -4.73 -27.24 -2.96
C PRO A 890 -5.48 -28.39 -2.25
N GLY A 891 -6.63 -28.75 -2.80
CA GLY A 891 -7.42 -29.89 -2.32
C GLY A 891 -8.91 -29.74 -2.55
N ARG A 892 -9.70 -30.70 -2.06
CA ARG A 892 -11.16 -30.70 -2.14
C ARG A 892 -11.77 -30.07 -0.89
N TYR A 893 -12.73 -29.18 -1.08
CA TYR A 893 -13.33 -28.39 0.00
C TYR A 893 -14.85 -28.33 -0.10
N VAL A 894 -15.46 -28.00 1.03
CA VAL A 894 -16.89 -27.68 1.13
C VAL A 894 -17.03 -26.38 1.92
N ALA A 895 -17.73 -25.40 1.35
CA ALA A 895 -18.19 -24.21 2.06
C ALA A 895 -19.68 -24.35 2.35
N VAL A 896 -20.11 -24.14 3.59
CA VAL A 896 -21.51 -24.21 4.02
C VAL A 896 -21.95 -22.83 4.47
N PHE A 897 -23.02 -22.33 3.85
CA PHE A 897 -23.67 -21.08 4.19
C PHE A 897 -24.89 -21.37 5.04
N ARG A 898 -25.06 -20.67 6.17
CA ARG A 898 -26.29 -20.72 6.97
C ARG A 898 -27.09 -19.44 6.73
N LEU A 899 -28.24 -19.56 6.07
CA LEU A 899 -29.08 -18.43 5.68
C LEU A 899 -30.56 -18.72 5.89
N LYS A 900 -31.36 -17.67 6.07
CA LYS A 900 -32.82 -17.75 6.12
C LYS A 900 -33.45 -16.71 5.21
N ARG A 901 -34.66 -17.00 4.76
CA ARG A 901 -35.54 -15.98 4.18
C ARG A 901 -36.22 -15.21 5.30
N THR A 902 -36.31 -13.88 5.19
CA THR A 902 -36.90 -13.02 6.23
C THR A 902 -38.23 -12.39 5.81
N SER A 903 -38.65 -12.57 4.56
CA SER A 903 -39.96 -12.11 4.07
C SER A 903 -40.67 -13.15 3.19
N GLU A 904 -41.99 -13.03 3.07
CA GLU A 904 -42.82 -13.96 2.28
C GLU A 904 -42.55 -13.90 0.76
N ALA A 905 -41.88 -12.85 0.27
CA ALA A 905 -41.59 -12.67 -1.15
C ALA A 905 -40.61 -13.73 -1.68
N ALA A 906 -41.09 -14.61 -2.56
CA ALA A 906 -40.34 -15.76 -3.06
C ALA A 906 -39.30 -15.45 -4.18
N GLY A 907 -39.20 -14.19 -4.65
CA GLY A 907 -38.17 -13.62 -5.53
C GLY A 907 -37.42 -14.52 -6.53
N GLU A 908 -36.21 -14.10 -6.92
CA GLU A 908 -35.33 -14.87 -7.81
C GLU A 908 -34.31 -15.71 -7.01
N PRO A 909 -33.78 -16.80 -7.59
CA PRO A 909 -32.75 -17.62 -6.95
C PRO A 909 -31.48 -16.85 -6.57
N LEU A 910 -30.99 -17.11 -5.37
CA LEU A 910 -29.68 -16.67 -4.89
C LEU A 910 -28.59 -17.53 -5.52
N THR A 911 -27.39 -16.99 -5.70
CA THR A 911 -26.22 -17.81 -6.04
C THR A 911 -25.17 -17.74 -4.93
N LEU A 912 -24.77 -18.92 -4.44
CA LEU A 912 -23.67 -19.10 -3.52
C LEU A 912 -22.49 -19.67 -4.29
N ASP A 913 -21.30 -19.12 -4.13
CA ASP A 913 -20.13 -19.63 -4.85
C ASP A 913 -18.83 -19.57 -4.03
N ALA A 914 -17.83 -20.26 -4.55
CA ALA A 914 -16.44 -20.20 -4.15
C ALA A 914 -15.58 -19.85 -5.37
N CYS A 915 -14.59 -18.98 -5.19
CA CYS A 915 -13.74 -18.47 -6.25
C CYS A 915 -12.30 -18.19 -5.77
N THR A 916 -11.40 -17.95 -6.74
CA THR A 916 -9.99 -17.61 -6.55
C THR A 916 -9.62 -16.37 -7.36
N GLY A 917 -8.50 -15.72 -6.99
CA GLY A 917 -7.99 -14.53 -7.68
C GLY A 917 -8.90 -13.33 -7.53
N SER A 918 -9.44 -13.10 -6.32
CA SER A 918 -10.37 -12.01 -6.02
C SER A 918 -11.57 -11.96 -6.97
N GLY A 919 -12.26 -13.10 -7.11
CA GLY A 919 -13.43 -13.22 -7.96
C GLY A 919 -13.16 -13.51 -9.44
N ALA A 920 -11.89 -13.59 -9.87
CA ALA A 920 -11.54 -13.83 -11.27
C ALA A 920 -11.93 -15.22 -11.77
N ARG A 921 -11.95 -16.24 -10.90
CA ARG A 921 -12.27 -17.63 -11.28
C ARG A 921 -13.17 -18.30 -10.25
N VAL A 922 -14.42 -18.57 -10.63
CA VAL A 922 -15.35 -19.41 -9.86
C VAL A 922 -14.91 -20.87 -9.96
N ILE A 923 -14.80 -21.54 -8.82
CA ILE A 923 -14.35 -22.94 -8.68
C ILE A 923 -15.43 -23.87 -8.12
N GLY A 924 -16.54 -23.31 -7.62
CA GLY A 924 -17.76 -24.05 -7.30
C GLY A 924 -18.93 -23.09 -7.09
N SER A 925 -20.15 -23.50 -7.40
CA SER A 925 -21.34 -22.66 -7.27
C SER A 925 -22.62 -23.49 -7.10
N VAL A 926 -23.57 -22.96 -6.33
CA VAL A 926 -24.92 -23.51 -6.12
C VAL A 926 -25.94 -22.39 -6.20
N ARG A 927 -27.08 -22.66 -6.84
CA ARG A 927 -28.25 -21.77 -6.85
C ARG A 927 -29.29 -22.26 -5.85
N VAL A 928 -29.87 -21.34 -5.09
CA VAL A 928 -30.85 -21.61 -4.04
C VAL A 928 -32.14 -20.86 -4.34
N SER A 929 -33.24 -21.59 -4.50
CA SER A 929 -34.55 -20.96 -4.66
C SER A 929 -35.04 -20.43 -3.31
N PRO A 930 -35.56 -19.20 -3.22
CA PRO A 930 -36.18 -18.72 -1.99
C PRO A 930 -37.39 -19.54 -1.56
N ALA A 931 -38.04 -20.25 -2.48
CA ALA A 931 -39.12 -21.19 -2.16
C ALA A 931 -38.64 -22.38 -1.30
N ASP A 932 -37.37 -22.77 -1.41
CA ASP A 932 -36.77 -23.85 -0.62
C ASP A 932 -36.34 -23.37 0.78
N MET A 933 -36.44 -22.06 1.05
CA MET A 933 -36.13 -21.43 2.33
C MET A 933 -37.41 -21.04 3.06
N PRO A 934 -37.76 -21.70 4.18
CA PRO A 934 -38.87 -21.26 5.01
C PRO A 934 -38.59 -19.87 5.61
N VAL A 935 -39.64 -19.05 5.73
CA VAL A 935 -39.51 -17.71 6.31
C VAL A 935 -39.16 -17.81 7.79
N GLY A 936 -38.14 -17.09 8.23
CA GLY A 936 -37.68 -17.04 9.62
C GLY A 936 -36.84 -18.23 10.08
N ILE A 937 -36.68 -19.27 9.25
CA ILE A 937 -35.98 -20.51 9.63
C ILE A 937 -34.65 -20.62 8.86
N TYR A 938 -33.57 -20.84 9.61
CA TYR A 938 -32.25 -21.06 9.02
C TYR A 938 -32.14 -22.42 8.34
N ARG A 939 -31.46 -22.40 7.19
CA ARG A 939 -31.08 -23.56 6.40
C ARG A 939 -29.62 -23.48 6.01
N HIS A 940 -29.04 -24.64 5.73
CA HIS A 940 -27.65 -24.81 5.35
C HIS A 940 -27.56 -25.18 3.86
N VAL A 941 -26.63 -24.55 3.16
CA VAL A 941 -26.36 -24.84 1.74
C VAL A 941 -24.88 -25.06 1.56
N ALA A 942 -24.51 -26.21 0.98
CA ALA A 942 -23.13 -26.55 0.68
C ALA A 942 -22.73 -26.17 -0.75
N VAL A 943 -21.53 -25.61 -0.90
CA VAL A 943 -20.81 -25.44 -2.16
C VAL A 943 -19.56 -26.31 -2.09
N THR A 944 -19.48 -27.35 -2.93
CA THR A 944 -18.29 -28.22 -3.02
C THR A 944 -17.40 -27.75 -4.18
N PHE A 945 -16.08 -27.74 -3.99
CA PHE A 945 -15.12 -27.29 -5.00
C PHE A 945 -13.74 -27.92 -4.83
N ASP A 946 -12.99 -27.98 -5.92
CA ASP A 946 -11.55 -28.30 -5.92
C ASP A 946 -10.74 -26.99 -5.97
N HIS A 947 -10.00 -26.73 -4.91
CA HIS A 947 -9.19 -25.53 -4.76
C HIS A 947 -7.79 -25.74 -5.37
N PRO A 948 -7.31 -24.87 -6.26
CA PRO A 948 -5.99 -25.01 -6.90
C PRO A 948 -4.81 -24.52 -6.03
N GLY A 949 -5.09 -23.92 -4.87
CA GLY A 949 -4.12 -23.19 -4.07
C GLY A 949 -4.29 -21.67 -4.21
N GLY A 950 -3.93 -20.89 -3.17
CA GLY A 950 -4.09 -19.42 -3.15
C GLY A 950 -5.30 -18.96 -2.34
N ASP A 951 -5.79 -17.76 -2.57
CA ASP A 951 -6.85 -17.16 -1.75
C ASP A 951 -8.24 -17.74 -2.10
N LEU A 952 -8.93 -18.26 -1.09
CA LEU A 952 -10.34 -18.67 -1.17
C LEU A 952 -11.25 -17.48 -0.85
N GLU A 953 -12.18 -17.23 -1.75
CA GLU A 953 -13.28 -16.29 -1.56
C GLU A 953 -14.60 -17.04 -1.75
N THR A 954 -15.49 -16.94 -0.76
CA THR A 954 -16.88 -17.41 -0.79
C THR A 954 -17.81 -16.22 -0.97
N ARG A 955 -18.87 -16.32 -1.78
CA ARG A 955 -19.74 -15.17 -2.07
C ARG A 955 -21.22 -15.54 -2.08
N LEU A 956 -22.05 -14.56 -1.71
CA LEU A 956 -23.49 -14.54 -1.87
C LEU A 956 -23.88 -13.48 -2.92
N LEU A 957 -24.30 -13.94 -4.10
CA LEU A 957 -24.91 -13.13 -5.15
C LEU A 957 -26.42 -13.05 -4.90
N TRP A 958 -26.89 -11.84 -4.64
CA TRP A 958 -28.27 -11.54 -4.31
C TRP A 958 -28.97 -10.80 -5.47
N PRO A 959 -30.15 -11.25 -5.94
CA PRO A 959 -30.77 -10.74 -7.17
C PRO A 959 -31.63 -9.48 -6.98
N GLY A 960 -31.92 -9.05 -5.74
CA GLY A 960 -32.68 -7.82 -5.50
C GLY A 960 -34.08 -7.96 -4.92
N SER A 961 -34.64 -9.18 -4.89
CA SER A 961 -36.09 -9.37 -4.73
C SER A 961 -36.55 -10.09 -3.46
N THR A 962 -35.68 -10.87 -2.81
CA THR A 962 -36.03 -11.64 -1.59
C THR A 962 -35.23 -11.12 -0.40
N SER A 963 -35.90 -10.74 0.70
CA SER A 963 -35.19 -10.42 1.94
C SER A 963 -34.59 -11.68 2.57
N VAL A 964 -33.29 -11.65 2.85
CA VAL A 964 -32.56 -12.78 3.43
C VAL A 964 -31.64 -12.32 4.56
N ALA A 965 -31.36 -13.23 5.49
CA ALA A 965 -30.32 -13.03 6.48
C ALA A 965 -29.29 -14.16 6.37
N LEU A 966 -28.01 -13.78 6.29
CA LEU A 966 -26.87 -14.71 6.36
C LEU A 966 -26.31 -14.66 7.79
N ASP A 967 -26.17 -15.83 8.41
CA ASP A 967 -25.63 -15.96 9.78
C ASP A 967 -24.12 -16.20 9.72
N TRP A 968 -23.66 -17.23 9.01
CA TRP A 968 -22.24 -17.54 8.87
C TRP A 968 -21.92 -18.38 7.64
N VAL A 969 -20.62 -18.47 7.35
CA VAL A 969 -20.03 -19.38 6.37
C VAL A 969 -18.95 -20.24 7.03
N ALA A 970 -19.00 -21.56 6.87
CA ALA A 970 -17.99 -22.49 7.40
C ALA A 970 -17.35 -23.29 6.28
N VAL A 971 -16.06 -23.61 6.41
CA VAL A 971 -15.26 -24.30 5.40
C VAL A 971 -14.61 -25.54 6.01
N TRP A 972 -14.67 -26.65 5.28
CA TRP A 972 -13.97 -27.90 5.58
C TRP A 972 -13.12 -28.33 4.39
N LYS A 973 -12.04 -29.05 4.69
CA LYS A 973 -11.24 -29.78 3.71
C LYS A 973 -11.60 -31.26 3.78
N GLY A 974 -11.86 -31.88 2.63
CA GLY A 974 -11.96 -33.34 2.55
C GLY A 974 -10.58 -33.98 2.72
N GLU A 975 -10.50 -35.04 3.53
CA GLU A 975 -9.28 -35.81 3.79
C GLU A 975 -9.30 -37.20 3.15
#